data_AF-A0AAT9M7L1-F1
#
_entry.id   AF-A0AAT9M7L1-F1
#
_cell.length_a   1.000
_cell.length_b   1.000
_cell.length_c   1.000
_cell.angle_alpha   90.00
_cell.angle_beta   90.00
_cell.angle_gamma   90.00
#
_symmetry.space_group_name_H-M   'P 1'
#
loop_
_entity.id
_entity.type
_entity.pdbx_description
1 polymer ?
#
loop_
_entity_poly.entity_id
_entity_poly.type
_entity_poly.pdbx_seq_one_letter_code
_entity_poly.pdbx_strand_id
1 'polypeptide(L)'
;MLLRRVLPALIAAGLLIASGPAAFPAVNRAVPADATNLALGKPITASSVVGNFAASNADDGDPTTYWEAAGDSFPNTLTVSLGSNADVTSIVLRLNPSTDWGARTQTIEVLGRDQDASGFTSLVASTPYVFDPATGNTVTIPVTARVADVQLKITGNTGSGGGQISEFGVFGTPSPNPDLTITGAAWTPGTPSETDNVTVSATVQNIGQLATSASTNVGFYLGTTKVGTGQVGPLAIGASATVSANIGRHDAGPYQLTAKVDEANRIIEANEVNNSFADPTPLTISPVASSDLVATVSPTPDEPSAGDPVNFVATLRNQGTRPSAAGAHTVKATITDTYTGRLQTVLVGVRIGALAPGASATVKLGTWRAAADGRYTVKTELSNDANEVAIKRANNVSSQDLYVGRGAAMPYHTYEAENGVLRGGAAVVGPDRTIGDLAGEASGREAVTLNQTGASVEFTTKESTNTLVTRFSVPDGPASTLDVYVNGRFLKPVTLDPKYVWLYGPEASPSNDPAAGPARHIYDEANLLLGTTVPAGSKIRLQKDAANTGTFAIDFVSLELATLVANPDPAHLVTPAGFTQQDVQAALDKVRADITGAYTGVYLPAGDYRTTDKFTVTGSAVKIVGAGPWFTRFLAPQDKKNVDVGFRIDSSANGSSFAGFSYFGDYDTRLDGQGRVFDLANVSDLSIDNVWVEHSVVMVWGTNVHNLAVSNSRARDLMADGINLTNGSTGNHVVNDEARSTGDDSFALWAATDLHNGDQRDNLFEHLTALTPWRAAGVAVYGGQANSFQDVVVADTLAGSGVTISSLNFGVTMRDFGPDTTALHNFSVVRSGGHFWGAQTFPAIWVFSATNKFQAIRVSDVDIVDPTYSGIMFQTDYVNGQAAYPIADTEFDRVTISGAHLSGDAFQAKSGFGLWANELPEPGQGPAVGSVTFHGLRLCDNAQDVKNTTATFKINIE
;
A
#
# COMPACT_ATOMS: atom_id res chain seq x y z
N MET A 1 -57.85 40.79 54.70
CA MET A 1 -59.22 40.54 55.21
C MET A 1 -59.48 39.04 55.08
N LEU A 2 -59.91 38.24 56.04
CA LEU A 2 -60.25 38.30 57.48
C LEU A 2 -60.11 36.82 57.99
N LEU A 3 -59.90 36.41 59.26
CA LEU A 3 -59.43 37.01 60.52
C LEU A 3 -59.24 35.87 61.56
N ARG A 4 -58.36 36.03 62.58
CA ARG A 4 -58.24 35.20 63.83
C ARG A 4 -57.56 33.81 63.67
N ARG A 5 -56.85 33.23 64.68
CA ARG A 5 -56.33 33.67 66.00
C ARG A 5 -55.26 32.65 66.53
N VAL A 6 -54.13 33.17 67.04
CA VAL A 6 -53.52 32.95 68.39
C VAL A 6 -52.96 31.56 68.84
N LEU A 7 -51.74 31.62 69.44
CA LEU A 7 -50.93 30.65 70.23
C LEU A 7 -51.65 30.11 71.52
N PRO A 8 -51.09 29.21 72.41
CA PRO A 8 -49.68 28.81 72.64
C PRO A 8 -49.37 27.31 73.00
N ALA A 9 -48.07 27.01 73.17
CA ALA A 9 -47.37 26.10 74.13
C ALA A 9 -47.95 24.74 74.62
N LEU A 10 -47.12 23.67 74.65
CA LEU A 10 -46.46 23.12 75.87
C LEU A 10 -45.45 21.97 75.55
N ILE A 11 -44.84 21.37 76.58
CA ILE A 11 -43.65 20.49 76.57
C ILE A 11 -43.93 19.13 77.26
N ALA A 12 -43.23 18.07 76.78
CA ALA A 12 -42.85 16.79 77.45
C ALA A 12 -43.85 15.63 77.68
N ALA A 13 -43.26 14.44 77.56
CA ALA A 13 -43.63 13.10 78.06
C ALA A 13 -44.98 12.47 77.62
N GLY A 14 -45.08 11.19 77.22
CA GLY A 14 -44.06 10.15 77.00
C GLY A 14 -44.46 8.80 77.61
N LEU A 15 -44.55 7.73 76.81
CA LEU A 15 -44.42 6.35 77.29
C LEU A 15 -44.07 5.37 76.16
N LEU A 16 -42.99 4.60 76.38
CA LEU A 16 -42.60 3.43 75.58
C LEU A 16 -43.29 2.19 76.17
N ILE A 17 -43.93 1.34 75.37
CA ILE A 17 -43.93 -0.14 75.53
C ILE A 17 -43.94 -0.77 74.13
N ALA A 18 -43.12 -1.80 73.94
CA ALA A 18 -42.85 -2.43 72.66
C ALA A 18 -43.87 -3.53 72.25
N SER A 19 -43.96 -3.77 70.94
CA SER A 19 -44.32 -5.06 70.35
C SER A 19 -43.36 -5.36 69.19
N GLY A 20 -42.98 -6.62 69.02
CA GLY A 20 -41.86 -7.04 68.15
C GLY A 20 -42.16 -7.04 66.65
N PRO A 21 -41.13 -7.26 65.81
CA PRO A 21 -41.26 -7.22 64.36
C PRO A 21 -42.04 -8.43 63.82
N ALA A 22 -43.02 -8.16 62.95
CA ALA A 22 -43.63 -9.18 62.12
C ALA A 22 -42.78 -9.41 60.85
N ALA A 23 -42.57 -10.67 60.47
CA ALA A 23 -41.83 -11.03 59.26
C ALA A 23 -42.63 -10.70 57.99
N PHE A 24 -41.95 -10.22 56.95
CA PHE A 24 -42.51 -10.09 55.60
C PHE A 24 -42.19 -11.36 54.78
N PRO A 25 -43.19 -12.00 54.13
CA PRO A 25 -42.95 -13.22 53.37
C PRO A 25 -42.41 -12.95 51.97
N ALA A 26 -41.25 -13.52 51.65
CA ALA A 26 -40.81 -13.65 50.25
C ALA A 26 -41.64 -14.75 49.57
N VAL A 27 -42.49 -14.36 48.62
CA VAL A 27 -43.25 -15.31 47.80
C VAL A 27 -42.44 -15.66 46.56
N ASN A 28 -41.64 -16.73 46.64
CA ASN A 28 -41.08 -17.38 45.45
C ASN A 28 -42.21 -18.05 44.66
N ARG A 29 -42.90 -17.26 43.83
CA ARG A 29 -43.86 -17.77 42.85
C ARG A 29 -43.05 -18.24 41.64
N ALA A 30 -43.13 -19.53 41.32
CA ALA A 30 -42.46 -20.09 40.15
C ALA A 30 -42.88 -19.36 38.87
N VAL A 31 -41.94 -19.17 37.96
CA VAL A 31 -42.20 -18.66 36.60
C VAL A 31 -43.24 -19.56 35.92
N PRO A 32 -44.25 -19.00 35.23
CA PRO A 32 -45.22 -19.80 34.47
C PRO A 32 -44.52 -20.74 33.47
N ALA A 33 -45.02 -21.97 33.32
CA ALA A 33 -44.36 -23.01 32.52
C ALA A 33 -44.35 -22.73 31.00
N ASP A 34 -45.06 -21.69 30.58
CA ASP A 34 -45.24 -21.18 29.22
C ASP A 34 -44.51 -19.84 28.96
N ALA A 35 -43.90 -19.23 29.97
CA ALA A 35 -43.16 -17.97 29.82
C ALA A 35 -41.72 -18.21 29.35
N THR A 36 -41.30 -17.50 28.29
CA THR A 36 -39.94 -17.58 27.72
C THR A 36 -39.09 -16.39 28.19
N ASN A 37 -37.77 -16.57 28.36
CA ASN A 37 -36.86 -15.44 28.58
C ASN A 37 -36.71 -14.65 27.27
N LEU A 38 -37.24 -13.43 27.25
CA LEU A 38 -37.24 -12.53 26.10
C LEU A 38 -36.03 -11.59 26.07
N ALA A 39 -35.23 -11.57 27.14
CA ALA A 39 -34.07 -10.68 27.29
C ALA A 39 -32.76 -11.27 26.74
N LEU A 40 -32.64 -12.60 26.64
CA LEU A 40 -31.40 -13.28 26.28
C LEU A 40 -30.86 -12.80 24.92
N GLY A 41 -29.64 -12.25 24.90
CA GLY A 41 -28.95 -11.75 23.70
C GLY A 41 -29.60 -10.52 23.05
N LYS A 42 -30.28 -9.67 23.82
CA LYS A 42 -30.97 -8.46 23.32
C LYS A 42 -30.09 -7.22 23.49
N PRO A 43 -30.42 -6.09 22.82
CA PRO A 43 -29.77 -4.81 23.09
C PRO A 43 -29.97 -4.37 24.55
N ILE A 44 -28.90 -4.47 25.34
CA ILE A 44 -28.85 -4.07 26.75
C ILE A 44 -27.91 -2.87 26.96
N THR A 45 -28.33 -1.92 27.79
CA THR A 45 -27.60 -0.66 28.02
C THR A 45 -27.54 -0.33 29.51
N ALA A 46 -26.42 0.24 29.97
CA ALA A 46 -26.20 0.60 31.37
C ALA A 46 -25.86 2.08 31.54
N SER A 47 -26.14 2.64 32.72
CA SER A 47 -25.72 4.00 33.10
C SER A 47 -24.19 4.16 33.18
N SER A 48 -23.49 3.07 33.47
CA SER A 48 -22.04 2.99 33.66
C SER A 48 -21.58 1.54 33.64
N VAL A 49 -20.29 1.32 33.40
CA VAL A 49 -19.62 0.01 33.48
C VAL A 49 -18.26 0.17 34.20
N VAL A 50 -17.75 -0.90 34.81
CA VAL A 50 -16.40 -0.95 35.41
C VAL A 50 -15.57 -2.01 34.72
N GLY A 51 -14.40 -1.63 34.19
CA GLY A 51 -13.49 -2.56 33.53
C GLY A 51 -14.18 -3.34 32.41
N ASN A 52 -14.11 -4.68 32.49
CA ASN A 52 -14.70 -5.59 31.51
C ASN A 52 -16.10 -6.09 31.92
N PHE A 53 -16.71 -5.56 32.98
CA PHE A 53 -18.05 -5.94 33.46
C PHE A 53 -19.14 -5.19 32.69
N ALA A 54 -19.19 -5.45 31.38
CA ALA A 54 -20.08 -4.81 30.42
C ALA A 54 -21.55 -5.19 30.61
N ALA A 55 -22.48 -4.37 30.08
CA ALA A 55 -23.92 -4.61 30.20
C ALA A 55 -24.36 -5.94 29.57
N SER A 56 -23.73 -6.35 28.47
CA SER A 56 -23.98 -7.63 27.75
C SER A 56 -23.67 -8.89 28.56
N ASN A 57 -22.90 -8.76 29.65
CA ASN A 57 -22.62 -9.85 30.57
C ASN A 57 -23.80 -10.12 31.53
N ALA A 58 -24.94 -9.45 31.35
CA ALA A 58 -26.16 -9.65 32.12
C ALA A 58 -27.28 -10.28 31.28
N ASP A 59 -27.04 -10.63 30.02
CA ASP A 59 -28.00 -11.32 29.14
C ASP A 59 -27.33 -12.28 28.14
N ASP A 60 -26.08 -12.68 28.40
CA ASP A 60 -25.33 -13.68 27.61
C ASP A 60 -25.73 -15.14 27.95
N GLY A 61 -26.45 -15.36 29.06
CA GLY A 61 -26.86 -16.67 29.56
C GLY A 61 -25.82 -17.39 30.42
N ASP A 62 -24.65 -16.79 30.68
CA ASP A 62 -23.63 -17.32 31.59
C ASP A 62 -23.74 -16.64 32.97
N PRO A 63 -24.28 -17.29 34.00
CA PRO A 63 -24.42 -16.69 35.31
C PRO A 63 -23.08 -16.43 36.01
N THR A 64 -21.93 -16.79 35.42
CA THR A 64 -20.59 -16.55 35.97
C THR A 64 -19.96 -15.23 35.52
N THR A 65 -20.34 -14.71 34.35
CA THR A 65 -20.06 -13.32 33.94
C THR A 65 -21.01 -12.37 34.69
N TYR A 66 -20.75 -11.06 34.63
CA TYR A 66 -21.68 -10.05 35.18
C TYR A 66 -21.40 -8.64 34.64
N TRP A 67 -22.44 -7.82 34.69
CA TRP A 67 -22.37 -6.36 34.64
C TRP A 67 -22.11 -5.78 36.03
N GLU A 68 -21.25 -4.77 36.11
CA GLU A 68 -21.09 -3.92 37.30
C GLU A 68 -21.05 -2.42 36.93
N ALA A 69 -21.87 -1.64 37.63
CA ALA A 69 -21.88 -0.18 37.55
C ALA A 69 -20.69 0.45 38.28
N ALA A 70 -20.39 1.71 37.96
CA ALA A 70 -19.38 2.50 38.68
C ALA A 70 -19.68 2.59 40.19
N GLY A 71 -18.64 2.45 41.02
CA GLY A 71 -18.77 2.57 42.47
C GLY A 71 -19.29 3.94 42.91
N ASP A 72 -20.10 3.96 43.97
CA ASP A 72 -20.69 5.13 44.61
C ASP A 72 -21.54 6.03 43.68
N SER A 73 -22.02 5.48 42.55
CA SER A 73 -22.72 6.23 41.49
C SER A 73 -24.24 6.03 41.43
N PHE A 74 -24.87 5.54 42.52
CA PHE A 74 -26.31 5.30 42.56
C PHE A 74 -27.13 6.60 42.31
N PRO A 75 -28.28 6.54 41.60
CA PRO A 75 -28.90 5.34 41.03
C PRO A 75 -28.21 4.84 39.76
N ASN A 76 -28.01 3.53 39.66
CA ASN A 76 -27.54 2.87 38.45
C ASN A 76 -28.73 2.33 37.67
N THR A 77 -28.67 2.37 36.33
CA THR A 77 -29.71 1.78 35.47
C THR A 77 -29.13 0.72 34.56
N LEU A 78 -29.86 -0.38 34.39
CA LEU A 78 -29.60 -1.43 33.39
C LEU A 78 -30.91 -1.67 32.62
N THR A 79 -30.90 -1.51 31.30
CA THR A 79 -32.10 -1.49 30.45
C THR A 79 -31.95 -2.50 29.32
N VAL A 80 -32.87 -3.47 29.23
CA VAL A 80 -32.95 -4.40 28.10
C VAL A 80 -34.10 -4.01 27.17
N SER A 81 -33.82 -4.00 25.87
CA SER A 81 -34.77 -3.63 24.82
C SER A 81 -35.27 -4.91 24.14
N LEU A 82 -36.52 -5.30 24.38
CA LEU A 82 -37.09 -6.54 23.86
C LEU A 82 -37.35 -6.47 22.34
N GLY A 83 -37.44 -5.26 21.80
CA GLY A 83 -37.68 -4.93 20.39
C GLY A 83 -39.08 -4.38 20.17
N SER A 84 -40.09 -5.09 20.66
CA SER A 84 -41.49 -4.68 20.63
C SER A 84 -42.23 -5.15 21.89
N ASN A 85 -43.46 -4.66 22.10
CA ASN A 85 -44.23 -4.94 23.31
C ASN A 85 -44.37 -6.45 23.58
N ALA A 86 -44.04 -6.86 24.79
CA ALA A 86 -44.28 -8.20 25.32
C ALA A 86 -45.16 -8.14 26.56
N ASP A 87 -45.97 -9.17 26.77
CA ASP A 87 -46.73 -9.40 27.99
C ASP A 87 -45.83 -10.09 29.02
N VAL A 88 -45.22 -9.27 29.90
CA VAL A 88 -44.23 -9.68 30.90
C VAL A 88 -44.91 -10.15 32.18
N THR A 89 -44.52 -11.34 32.66
CA THR A 89 -45.10 -12.02 33.83
C THR A 89 -44.13 -12.08 35.03
N SER A 90 -42.82 -12.01 34.78
CA SER A 90 -41.81 -11.93 35.84
C SER A 90 -40.46 -11.46 35.33
N ILE A 91 -39.66 -10.87 36.20
CA ILE A 91 -38.24 -10.61 36.02
C ILE A 91 -37.46 -11.60 36.90
N VAL A 92 -36.42 -12.23 36.37
CA VAL A 92 -35.52 -13.10 37.12
C VAL A 92 -34.13 -12.49 37.08
N LEU A 93 -33.68 -12.03 38.25
CA LEU A 93 -32.35 -11.44 38.41
C LEU A 93 -31.42 -12.43 39.08
N ARG A 94 -30.18 -12.53 38.60
CA ARG A 94 -29.13 -13.33 39.23
C ARG A 94 -27.90 -12.50 39.57
N LEU A 95 -27.16 -13.00 40.55
CA LEU A 95 -25.74 -12.75 40.73
C LEU A 95 -24.97 -14.08 40.56
N ASN A 96 -23.64 -14.00 40.46
CA ASN A 96 -22.80 -15.19 40.31
C ASN A 96 -23.08 -16.19 41.46
N PRO A 97 -23.35 -17.48 41.15
CA PRO A 97 -23.77 -18.47 42.14
C PRO A 97 -22.62 -19.01 43.00
N SER A 98 -21.37 -18.60 42.77
CA SER A 98 -20.24 -18.98 43.63
C SER A 98 -20.46 -18.54 45.08
N THR A 99 -20.00 -19.35 46.03
CA THR A 99 -19.95 -19.00 47.45
C THR A 99 -19.03 -17.82 47.76
N ASP A 100 -18.13 -17.45 46.84
CA ASP A 100 -17.33 -16.21 46.94
C ASP A 100 -18.23 -14.96 46.87
N TRP A 101 -19.39 -15.07 46.23
CA TRP A 101 -20.41 -14.04 46.19
C TRP A 101 -21.30 -14.12 47.43
N GLY A 102 -20.77 -13.57 48.53
CA GLY A 102 -21.47 -13.46 49.80
C GLY A 102 -22.85 -12.79 49.70
N ALA A 103 -23.75 -13.20 50.61
CA ALA A 103 -25.14 -12.75 50.65
C ALA A 103 -25.25 -11.22 50.80
N ARG A 104 -26.11 -10.60 49.98
CA ARG A 104 -26.26 -9.14 49.91
C ARG A 104 -27.67 -8.72 49.56
N THR A 105 -27.99 -7.47 49.84
CA THR A 105 -29.24 -6.84 49.44
C THR A 105 -28.98 -5.80 48.35
N GLN A 106 -29.73 -5.86 47.25
CA GLN A 106 -29.81 -4.76 46.28
C GLN A 106 -31.20 -4.13 46.33
N THR A 107 -31.26 -2.80 46.34
CA THR A 107 -32.53 -2.05 46.31
C THR A 107 -32.86 -1.68 44.89
N ILE A 108 -33.90 -2.30 44.32
CA ILE A 108 -34.21 -2.27 42.89
C ILE A 108 -35.64 -1.75 42.67
N GLU A 109 -35.78 -0.74 41.84
CA GLU A 109 -37.04 -0.38 41.17
C GLU A 109 -37.05 -1.04 39.78
N VAL A 110 -38.15 -1.69 39.40
CA VAL A 110 -38.35 -2.20 38.04
C VAL A 110 -39.26 -1.23 37.30
N LEU A 111 -38.74 -0.65 36.24
CA LEU A 111 -39.48 0.20 35.33
C LEU A 111 -39.66 -0.47 33.97
N GLY A 112 -40.62 0.00 33.19
CA GLY A 112 -40.79 -0.44 31.81
C GLY A 112 -41.42 0.64 30.94
N ARG A 113 -41.18 0.51 29.64
CA ARG A 113 -41.62 1.44 28.61
C ARG A 113 -42.48 0.69 27.60
N ASP A 114 -43.71 1.16 27.38
CA ASP A 114 -44.54 0.71 26.27
C ASP A 114 -43.91 1.14 24.93
N GLN A 115 -44.08 0.35 23.87
CA GLN A 115 -43.45 0.61 22.57
C GLN A 115 -43.78 2.00 22.00
N ASP A 116 -44.98 2.53 22.24
CA ASP A 116 -45.45 3.85 21.79
C ASP A 116 -45.10 4.98 22.79
N ALA A 117 -44.53 4.65 23.95
CA ALA A 117 -44.17 5.61 24.99
C ALA A 117 -42.71 6.08 24.88
N SER A 118 -42.49 7.39 25.10
CA SER A 118 -41.15 8.00 25.09
C SER A 118 -40.41 7.95 26.43
N GLY A 119 -40.94 7.26 27.44
CA GLY A 119 -40.40 7.28 28.80
C GLY A 119 -40.89 6.14 29.69
N PHE A 120 -40.06 5.78 30.67
CA PHE A 120 -40.30 4.67 31.58
C PHE A 120 -41.35 4.98 32.65
N THR A 121 -42.12 3.97 33.03
CA THR A 121 -43.06 3.97 34.15
C THR A 121 -42.70 2.89 35.17
N SER A 122 -42.96 3.12 36.45
CA SER A 122 -42.64 2.17 37.52
C SER A 122 -43.60 0.97 37.46
N LEU A 123 -43.07 -0.23 37.21
CA LEU A 123 -43.84 -1.49 37.23
C LEU A 123 -43.83 -2.12 38.62
N VAL A 124 -42.68 -2.05 39.30
CA VAL A 124 -42.50 -2.50 40.68
C VAL A 124 -41.69 -1.44 41.42
N ALA A 125 -42.29 -0.86 42.46
CA ALA A 125 -41.67 0.18 43.27
C ALA A 125 -40.36 -0.29 43.91
N SER A 126 -39.44 0.65 44.13
CA SER A 126 -38.12 0.44 44.73
C SER A 126 -38.16 -0.44 45.99
N THR A 127 -37.68 -1.68 45.88
CA THR A 127 -37.78 -2.73 46.90
C THR A 127 -36.41 -3.35 47.18
N PRO A 128 -36.03 -3.61 48.45
CA PRO A 128 -34.82 -4.36 48.79
C PRO A 128 -35.00 -5.86 48.51
N TYR A 129 -34.14 -6.43 47.68
CA TYR A 129 -34.09 -7.85 47.34
C TYR A 129 -32.80 -8.50 47.86
N VAL A 130 -32.94 -9.62 48.57
CA VAL A 130 -31.81 -10.39 49.09
C VAL A 130 -31.36 -11.42 48.06
N PHE A 131 -30.09 -11.36 47.69
CA PHE A 131 -29.38 -12.37 46.93
C PHE A 131 -28.54 -13.18 47.92
N ASP A 132 -28.81 -14.48 48.04
CA ASP A 132 -28.10 -15.39 48.92
C ASP A 132 -27.57 -16.59 48.11
N PRO A 133 -26.25 -16.90 48.14
CA PRO A 133 -25.69 -18.06 47.43
C PRO A 133 -26.33 -19.38 47.89
N ALA A 134 -26.85 -19.49 49.12
CA ALA A 134 -27.60 -20.67 49.59
C ALA A 134 -28.92 -20.89 48.84
N THR A 135 -29.44 -19.86 48.15
CA THR A 135 -30.60 -19.92 47.25
C THR A 135 -30.23 -19.81 45.77
N GLY A 136 -28.93 -19.93 45.45
CA GLY A 136 -28.41 -19.79 44.09
C GLY A 136 -28.36 -18.35 43.60
N ASN A 137 -28.23 -17.37 44.50
CA ASN A 137 -28.09 -15.94 44.18
C ASN A 137 -29.13 -15.44 43.15
N THR A 138 -30.37 -15.91 43.26
CA THR A 138 -31.45 -15.65 42.29
C THR A 138 -32.67 -15.03 42.97
N VAL A 139 -33.21 -13.98 42.36
CA VAL A 139 -34.43 -13.29 42.79
C VAL A 139 -35.45 -13.32 41.66
N THR A 140 -36.69 -13.73 41.94
CA THR A 140 -37.81 -13.63 40.99
C THR A 140 -38.76 -12.52 41.45
N ILE A 141 -38.98 -11.53 40.58
CA ILE A 141 -39.87 -10.39 40.80
C ILE A 141 -41.11 -10.59 39.91
N PRO A 142 -42.30 -10.87 40.48
CA PRO A 142 -43.53 -10.94 39.70
C PRO A 142 -43.86 -9.57 39.07
N VAL A 143 -44.20 -9.56 37.79
CA VAL A 143 -44.60 -8.36 37.03
C VAL A 143 -45.89 -8.70 36.27
N THR A 144 -46.73 -7.71 36.03
CA THR A 144 -47.85 -7.84 35.09
C THR A 144 -47.93 -6.56 34.28
N ALA A 145 -47.24 -6.54 33.14
CA ALA A 145 -47.11 -5.34 32.31
C ALA A 145 -46.96 -5.71 30.83
N ARG A 146 -47.40 -4.80 29.96
CA ARG A 146 -47.09 -4.83 28.53
C ARG A 146 -46.07 -3.75 28.22
N VAL A 147 -44.87 -4.15 27.82
CA VAL A 147 -43.71 -3.26 27.66
C VAL A 147 -42.75 -3.77 26.59
N ALA A 148 -42.09 -2.86 25.89
CA ALA A 148 -41.03 -3.15 24.92
C ALA A 148 -39.62 -3.07 25.54
N ASP A 149 -39.44 -2.25 26.57
CA ASP A 149 -38.18 -2.20 27.34
C ASP A 149 -38.46 -2.43 28.82
N VAL A 150 -37.51 -3.09 29.50
CA VAL A 150 -37.49 -3.20 30.97
C VAL A 150 -36.19 -2.59 31.50
N GLN A 151 -36.30 -1.71 32.49
CA GLN A 151 -35.18 -1.06 33.16
C GLN A 151 -35.15 -1.44 34.65
N LEU A 152 -34.01 -1.94 35.11
CA LEU A 152 -33.68 -1.96 36.53
C LEU A 152 -33.10 -0.61 36.90
N LYS A 153 -33.56 -0.03 38.00
CA LYS A 153 -32.97 1.15 38.62
C LYS A 153 -32.56 0.79 40.04
N ILE A 154 -31.26 0.58 40.22
CA ILE A 154 -30.65 0.12 41.47
C ILE A 154 -30.21 1.34 42.27
N THR A 155 -30.62 1.43 43.53
CA THR A 155 -30.36 2.57 44.43
C THR A 155 -29.44 2.22 45.60
N GLY A 156 -29.02 0.97 45.73
CA GLY A 156 -28.01 0.53 46.67
C GLY A 156 -27.71 -0.96 46.53
N ASN A 157 -26.48 -1.35 46.88
CA ASN A 157 -26.00 -2.73 46.96
C ASN A 157 -25.19 -2.86 48.26
N THR A 158 -25.41 -3.90 49.07
CA THR A 158 -24.63 -4.11 50.31
C THR A 158 -23.35 -4.94 50.10
N GLY A 159 -23.11 -5.45 48.89
CA GLY A 159 -21.94 -6.28 48.55
C GLY A 159 -20.91 -5.62 47.63
N SER A 160 -21.23 -4.51 46.97
CA SER A 160 -20.26 -3.67 46.24
C SER A 160 -20.74 -2.21 46.19
N GLY A 161 -19.90 -1.31 45.68
CA GLY A 161 -20.23 0.12 45.57
C GLY A 161 -21.21 0.47 44.44
N GLY A 162 -21.58 -0.47 43.57
CA GLY A 162 -22.45 -0.25 42.41
C GLY A 162 -23.51 -1.34 42.26
N GLY A 163 -24.44 -1.15 41.33
CA GLY A 163 -25.34 -2.22 40.90
C GLY A 163 -24.58 -3.35 40.20
N GLN A 164 -24.93 -4.60 40.51
CA GLN A 164 -24.35 -5.80 39.89
C GLN A 164 -25.48 -6.73 39.42
N ILE A 165 -25.38 -7.32 38.23
CA ILE A 165 -26.31 -8.35 37.70
C ILE A 165 -25.53 -9.32 36.81
N SER A 166 -25.68 -10.64 37.02
CA SER A 166 -25.14 -11.67 36.10
C SER A 166 -26.16 -12.25 35.13
N GLU A 167 -27.46 -12.11 35.40
CA GLU A 167 -28.51 -12.43 34.44
C GLU A 167 -29.73 -11.54 34.73
N PHE A 168 -30.26 -10.89 33.70
CA PHE A 168 -31.44 -10.05 33.71
C PHE A 168 -32.52 -10.68 32.81
N GLY A 169 -33.05 -11.81 33.25
CA GLY A 169 -34.10 -12.50 32.52
C GLY A 169 -35.45 -11.78 32.58
N VAL A 170 -36.06 -11.51 31.43
CA VAL A 170 -37.42 -10.94 31.31
C VAL A 170 -38.34 -12.02 30.79
N PHE A 171 -39.22 -12.56 31.63
CA PHE A 171 -40.06 -13.71 31.30
C PHE A 171 -41.48 -13.31 30.92
N GLY A 172 -41.93 -13.75 29.75
CA GLY A 172 -43.25 -13.41 29.21
C GLY A 172 -43.53 -14.05 27.86
N THR A 173 -44.49 -13.47 27.13
CA THR A 173 -44.81 -13.81 25.74
C THR A 173 -44.80 -12.55 24.88
N PRO A 174 -44.24 -12.56 23.66
CA PRO A 174 -44.36 -11.43 22.73
C PRO A 174 -45.84 -11.07 22.50
N SER A 175 -46.15 -9.78 22.43
CA SER A 175 -47.51 -9.31 22.13
C SER A 175 -47.70 -9.18 20.61
N PRO A 176 -48.95 -9.20 20.09
CA PRO A 176 -49.21 -9.07 18.66
C PRO A 176 -48.62 -7.78 18.08
N ASN A 177 -47.79 -7.91 17.05
CA ASN A 177 -47.28 -6.83 16.22
C ASN A 177 -47.33 -7.24 14.73
N PRO A 178 -47.18 -6.29 13.79
CA PRO A 178 -46.89 -6.61 12.39
C PRO A 178 -45.54 -7.34 12.25
N ASP A 179 -45.33 -7.99 11.11
CA ASP A 179 -44.08 -8.67 10.77
C ASP A 179 -43.98 -8.66 9.25
N LEU A 180 -43.21 -7.71 8.71
CA LEU A 180 -42.95 -7.58 7.29
C LEU A 180 -41.86 -8.56 6.86
N THR A 181 -42.00 -9.07 5.64
CA THR A 181 -40.97 -9.86 5.00
C THR A 181 -41.07 -9.73 3.49
N ILE A 182 -39.98 -10.01 2.77
CA ILE A 182 -39.97 -10.01 1.31
C ILE A 182 -39.97 -11.45 0.83
N THR A 183 -41.04 -11.84 0.12
CA THR A 183 -41.26 -13.22 -0.35
C THR A 183 -40.67 -13.51 -1.73
N GLY A 184 -40.17 -12.48 -2.41
CA GLY A 184 -39.48 -12.60 -3.68
C GLY A 184 -39.18 -11.24 -4.33
N ALA A 185 -38.21 -11.24 -5.24
CA ALA A 185 -37.88 -10.13 -6.12
C ALA A 185 -38.05 -10.54 -7.59
N ALA A 186 -38.08 -9.55 -8.49
CA ALA A 186 -38.10 -9.75 -9.94
C ALA A 186 -37.66 -8.48 -10.68
N TRP A 187 -37.28 -8.59 -11.95
CA TRP A 187 -36.92 -7.46 -12.80
C TRP A 187 -37.51 -7.57 -14.21
N THR A 188 -37.62 -6.43 -14.88
CA THR A 188 -38.05 -6.31 -16.27
C THR A 188 -37.18 -5.28 -17.02
N PRO A 189 -36.79 -5.53 -18.29
CA PRO A 189 -36.91 -6.77 -19.06
C PRO A 189 -36.21 -7.95 -18.37
N GLY A 190 -36.63 -9.19 -18.63
CA GLY A 190 -36.04 -10.38 -17.98
C GLY A 190 -34.60 -10.69 -18.43
N THR A 191 -34.25 -10.29 -19.66
CA THR A 191 -32.90 -10.39 -20.25
C THR A 191 -32.48 -9.00 -20.75
N PRO A 192 -32.17 -8.06 -19.83
CA PRO A 192 -31.85 -6.69 -20.18
C PRO A 192 -30.45 -6.56 -20.80
N SER A 193 -30.25 -5.50 -21.57
CA SER A 193 -28.96 -5.04 -22.08
C SER A 193 -28.61 -3.65 -21.54
N GLU A 194 -27.37 -3.19 -21.75
CA GLU A 194 -26.90 -1.85 -21.36
C GLU A 194 -27.76 -0.69 -21.93
N THR A 195 -28.58 -0.95 -22.95
CA THR A 195 -29.50 0.04 -23.53
C THR A 195 -30.90 0.06 -22.92
N ASP A 196 -31.26 -0.95 -22.12
CA ASP A 196 -32.60 -1.11 -21.54
C ASP A 196 -32.72 -0.43 -20.18
N ASN A 197 -33.83 0.29 -19.95
CA ASN A 197 -34.16 0.74 -18.60
C ASN A 197 -34.72 -0.45 -17.80
N VAL A 198 -34.02 -0.85 -16.75
CA VAL A 198 -34.45 -1.92 -15.85
C VAL A 198 -35.43 -1.38 -14.81
N THR A 199 -36.50 -2.13 -14.57
CA THR A 199 -37.41 -1.93 -13.44
C THR A 199 -37.36 -3.17 -12.56
N VAL A 200 -36.90 -2.99 -11.32
CA VAL A 200 -36.89 -4.03 -10.28
C VAL A 200 -38.16 -3.96 -9.45
N SER A 201 -38.52 -5.07 -8.82
CA SER A 201 -39.70 -5.20 -7.98
C SER A 201 -39.46 -6.21 -6.86
N ALA A 202 -40.18 -6.05 -5.75
CA ALA A 202 -40.18 -6.97 -4.62
C ALA A 202 -41.59 -7.08 -4.05
N THR A 203 -41.95 -8.29 -3.62
CA THR A 203 -43.25 -8.55 -2.97
C THR A 203 -43.06 -8.57 -1.46
N VAL A 204 -43.58 -7.54 -0.81
CA VAL A 204 -43.65 -7.45 0.66
C VAL A 204 -44.91 -8.16 1.13
N GLN A 205 -44.81 -8.98 2.17
CA GLN A 205 -45.94 -9.57 2.89
C GLN A 205 -45.88 -9.19 4.36
N ASN A 206 -47.04 -8.91 4.97
CA ASN A 206 -47.17 -8.86 6.42
C ASN A 206 -47.59 -10.26 6.93
N ILE A 207 -46.67 -11.01 7.51
CA ILE A 207 -46.91 -12.32 8.14
C ILE A 207 -47.28 -12.22 9.63
N GLY A 208 -47.31 -11.00 10.17
CA GLY A 208 -47.52 -10.72 11.58
C GLY A 208 -48.96 -10.83 12.04
N GLN A 209 -49.18 -10.52 13.32
CA GLN A 209 -50.46 -10.66 13.99
C GLN A 209 -51.30 -9.37 14.02
N LEU A 210 -50.72 -8.23 13.63
CA LEU A 210 -51.41 -6.96 13.43
C LEU A 210 -51.18 -6.41 12.02
N ALA A 211 -52.07 -5.53 11.56
CA ALA A 211 -51.86 -4.76 10.34
C ALA A 211 -50.83 -3.64 10.57
N THR A 212 -49.99 -3.32 9.57
CA THR A 212 -49.14 -2.12 9.66
C THR A 212 -50.00 -0.87 9.59
N SER A 213 -49.69 0.13 10.42
CA SER A 213 -50.47 1.37 10.55
C SER A 213 -50.00 2.49 9.62
N ALA A 214 -48.79 2.37 9.08
CA ALA A 214 -48.14 3.35 8.21
C ALA A 214 -47.51 2.67 6.99
N SER A 215 -47.17 3.48 5.98
CA SER A 215 -46.37 3.06 4.84
C SER A 215 -44.88 3.11 5.17
N THR A 216 -44.09 2.19 4.62
CA THR A 216 -42.63 2.23 4.72
C THR A 216 -41.94 1.99 3.37
N ASN A 217 -40.62 2.18 3.34
CA ASN A 217 -39.80 2.11 2.14
C ASN A 217 -39.39 0.66 1.84
N VAL A 218 -39.21 0.36 0.55
CA VAL A 218 -38.50 -0.82 0.05
C VAL A 218 -37.27 -0.33 -0.71
N GLY A 219 -36.08 -0.53 -0.13
CA GLY A 219 -34.80 -0.24 -0.76
C GLY A 219 -34.38 -1.38 -1.70
N PHE A 220 -33.92 -1.03 -2.90
CA PHE A 220 -33.38 -1.97 -3.88
C PHE A 220 -31.89 -1.74 -4.06
N TYR A 221 -31.13 -2.82 -4.06
CA TYR A 221 -29.66 -2.82 -4.11
C TYR A 221 -29.15 -3.76 -5.19
N LEU A 222 -28.09 -3.35 -5.89
CA LEU A 222 -27.25 -4.20 -6.72
C LEU A 222 -25.90 -4.36 -6.00
N GLY A 223 -25.64 -5.56 -5.48
CA GLY A 223 -24.58 -5.78 -4.49
C GLY A 223 -24.84 -4.92 -3.25
N THR A 224 -23.88 -4.07 -2.89
CA THR A 224 -23.99 -3.10 -1.77
C THR A 224 -24.57 -1.74 -2.20
N THR A 225 -24.70 -1.46 -3.49
CA THR A 225 -25.11 -0.14 -4.00
C THR A 225 -26.62 -0.01 -4.05
N LYS A 226 -27.19 1.00 -3.37
CA LYS A 226 -28.62 1.31 -3.43
C LYS A 226 -28.96 1.95 -4.77
N VAL A 227 -29.75 1.26 -5.59
CA VAL A 227 -30.11 1.68 -6.96
C VAL A 227 -31.53 2.23 -7.07
N GLY A 228 -32.40 1.94 -6.10
CA GLY A 228 -33.78 2.37 -6.13
C GLY A 228 -34.44 2.35 -4.76
N THR A 229 -35.58 3.02 -4.66
CA THR A 229 -36.46 2.94 -3.49
C THR A 229 -37.89 3.08 -3.97
N GLY A 230 -38.75 2.15 -3.55
CA GLY A 230 -40.20 2.30 -3.63
C GLY A 230 -40.82 2.37 -2.23
N GLN A 231 -42.14 2.42 -2.16
CA GLN A 231 -42.88 2.53 -0.91
C GLN A 231 -44.01 1.50 -0.88
N VAL A 232 -44.10 0.74 0.21
CA VAL A 232 -45.23 -0.15 0.51
C VAL A 232 -46.21 0.60 1.41
N GLY A 233 -47.51 0.51 1.08
CA GLY A 233 -48.58 1.07 1.93
C GLY A 233 -48.85 0.20 3.17
N PRO A 234 -49.77 0.62 4.04
CA PRO A 234 -50.32 -0.23 5.11
C PRO A 234 -50.78 -1.61 4.58
N LEU A 235 -50.36 -2.68 5.25
CA LEU A 235 -50.67 -4.08 4.93
C LEU A 235 -51.47 -4.73 6.06
N ALA A 236 -52.65 -5.24 5.71
CA ALA A 236 -53.43 -6.10 6.60
C ALA A 236 -52.71 -7.43 6.90
N ILE A 237 -53.13 -8.12 7.97
CA ILE A 237 -52.63 -9.45 8.36
C ILE A 237 -52.69 -10.41 7.16
N GLY A 238 -51.56 -11.04 6.83
CA GLY A 238 -51.40 -11.97 5.72
C GLY A 238 -51.36 -11.34 4.33
N ALA A 239 -51.63 -10.03 4.19
CA ALA A 239 -51.67 -9.36 2.90
C ALA A 239 -50.27 -9.13 2.31
N SER A 240 -50.20 -9.06 0.98
CA SER A 240 -48.97 -8.77 0.24
C SER A 240 -49.17 -7.62 -0.75
N ALA A 241 -48.12 -6.88 -1.03
CA ALA A 241 -48.06 -5.88 -2.10
C ALA A 241 -46.70 -5.92 -2.81
N THR A 242 -46.74 -5.81 -4.14
CA THR A 242 -45.53 -5.68 -4.95
C THR A 242 -45.18 -4.21 -5.10
N VAL A 243 -43.97 -3.85 -4.67
CA VAL A 243 -43.36 -2.53 -4.86
C VAL A 243 -42.39 -2.61 -6.03
N SER A 244 -42.28 -1.55 -6.84
CA SER A 244 -41.36 -1.49 -7.98
C SER A 244 -40.60 -0.17 -8.03
N ALA A 245 -39.38 -0.20 -8.57
CA ALA A 245 -38.56 0.96 -8.83
C ALA A 245 -37.88 0.84 -10.20
N ASN A 246 -37.93 1.89 -11.02
CA ASN A 246 -37.09 1.99 -12.22
C ASN A 246 -35.69 2.42 -11.80
N ILE A 247 -34.69 1.60 -12.11
CA ILE A 247 -33.28 1.82 -11.71
C ILE A 247 -32.43 2.36 -12.87
N GLY A 248 -33.05 2.62 -14.02
CA GLY A 248 -32.38 3.13 -15.21
C GLY A 248 -31.56 2.06 -15.94
N ARG A 249 -30.47 2.49 -16.57
CA ARG A 249 -29.53 1.62 -17.28
C ARG A 249 -28.34 1.31 -16.39
N HIS A 250 -27.79 0.12 -16.56
CA HIS A 250 -26.56 -0.33 -15.90
C HIS A 250 -25.62 -0.92 -16.95
N ASP A 251 -24.33 -0.99 -16.61
CA ASP A 251 -23.31 -1.61 -17.45
C ASP A 251 -23.51 -3.13 -17.53
N ALA A 252 -22.83 -3.78 -18.48
CA ALA A 252 -22.89 -5.23 -18.62
C ALA A 252 -22.27 -5.94 -17.40
N GLY A 253 -22.99 -6.89 -16.81
CA GLY A 253 -22.49 -7.67 -15.68
C GLY A 253 -23.59 -8.41 -14.90
N PRO A 254 -23.20 -9.37 -14.05
CA PRO A 254 -24.08 -9.99 -13.08
C PRO A 254 -24.16 -9.12 -11.81
N TYR A 255 -25.38 -8.82 -11.37
CA TYR A 255 -25.64 -8.04 -10.17
C TYR A 255 -26.50 -8.84 -9.19
N GLN A 256 -26.03 -8.97 -7.94
CA GLN A 256 -26.83 -9.55 -6.87
C GLN A 256 -27.95 -8.59 -6.49
N LEU A 257 -29.19 -8.86 -6.91
CA LEU A 257 -30.35 -8.05 -6.50
C LEU A 257 -30.69 -8.37 -5.04
N THR A 258 -30.75 -7.33 -4.22
CA THR A 258 -31.26 -7.42 -2.83
C THR A 258 -32.35 -6.37 -2.64
N ALA A 259 -33.46 -6.77 -2.05
CA ALA A 259 -34.53 -5.88 -1.63
C ALA A 259 -34.64 -5.91 -0.09
N LYS A 260 -34.87 -4.76 0.51
CA LYS A 260 -35.03 -4.60 1.96
C LYS A 260 -36.23 -3.71 2.27
N VAL A 261 -37.13 -4.16 3.12
CA VAL A 261 -38.27 -3.37 3.60
C VAL A 261 -37.95 -2.81 4.99
N ASP A 262 -38.52 -1.64 5.29
CA ASP A 262 -38.40 -0.92 6.56
C ASP A 262 -36.99 -0.75 7.15
N GLU A 263 -35.98 -0.52 6.32
CA GLU A 263 -34.58 -0.28 6.77
C GLU A 263 -34.38 0.89 7.74
N ALA A 264 -35.43 1.66 8.04
CA ALA A 264 -35.44 2.76 8.99
C ALA A 264 -36.25 2.43 10.27
N ASN A 265 -36.67 1.17 10.44
CA ASN A 265 -37.43 0.61 11.56
C ASN A 265 -38.58 1.54 12.00
N ARG A 266 -39.43 1.92 11.04
CA ARG A 266 -40.55 2.85 11.25
C ARG A 266 -41.83 2.14 11.70
N ILE A 267 -41.95 0.87 11.34
CA ILE A 267 -42.92 -0.07 11.86
C ILE A 267 -42.22 -0.82 12.99
N ILE A 268 -42.91 -0.97 14.13
CA ILE A 268 -42.40 -1.77 15.23
C ILE A 268 -42.83 -3.21 14.96
N GLU A 269 -41.88 -4.10 14.70
CA GLU A 269 -42.17 -5.43 14.15
C GLU A 269 -42.05 -6.53 15.22
N ALA A 270 -42.63 -7.71 14.96
CA ALA A 270 -42.39 -8.90 15.76
C ALA A 270 -41.00 -9.51 15.48
N ASN A 271 -40.46 -9.25 14.27
CA ASN A 271 -39.15 -9.68 13.82
C ASN A 271 -38.59 -8.64 12.84
N GLU A 272 -37.35 -8.20 13.07
CA GLU A 272 -36.63 -7.22 12.23
C GLU A 272 -35.64 -7.91 11.26
N VAL A 273 -35.39 -9.21 11.46
CA VAL A 273 -34.28 -9.94 10.81
C VAL A 273 -34.66 -10.50 9.43
N ASN A 274 -35.95 -10.69 9.18
CA ASN A 274 -36.56 -11.20 7.94
C ASN A 274 -36.98 -10.09 6.95
N ASN A 275 -36.61 -8.84 7.22
CA ASN A 275 -36.88 -7.67 6.38
C ASN A 275 -35.99 -7.54 5.12
N SER A 276 -35.07 -8.49 4.89
CA SER A 276 -34.13 -8.50 3.76
C SER A 276 -34.24 -9.77 2.92
N PHE A 277 -34.32 -9.62 1.59
CA PHE A 277 -34.32 -10.74 0.62
C PHE A 277 -33.29 -10.48 -0.47
N ALA A 278 -32.35 -11.42 -0.63
CA ALA A 278 -31.44 -11.46 -1.78
C ALA A 278 -31.96 -12.49 -2.79
N ASP A 279 -32.08 -12.10 -4.06
CA ASP A 279 -32.58 -13.00 -5.09
C ASP A 279 -31.59 -14.15 -5.34
N PRO A 280 -32.01 -15.43 -5.38
CA PRO A 280 -31.09 -16.54 -5.64
C PRO A 280 -30.48 -16.51 -7.05
N THR A 281 -30.99 -15.67 -7.95
CA THR A 281 -30.45 -15.46 -9.29
C THR A 281 -29.95 -14.01 -9.48
N PRO A 282 -28.74 -13.80 -10.03
CA PRO A 282 -28.26 -12.44 -10.28
C PRO A 282 -28.95 -11.82 -11.50
N LEU A 283 -29.35 -10.56 -11.36
CA LEU A 283 -29.75 -9.69 -12.48
C LEU A 283 -28.55 -9.56 -13.42
N THR A 284 -28.62 -10.21 -14.58
CA THR A 284 -27.53 -10.20 -15.56
C THR A 284 -27.86 -9.22 -16.69
N ILE A 285 -27.12 -8.11 -16.75
CA ILE A 285 -27.19 -7.16 -17.86
C ILE A 285 -26.25 -7.63 -18.98
N SER A 286 -26.76 -7.79 -20.19
CA SER A 286 -25.97 -8.19 -21.36
C SER A 286 -25.28 -7.00 -22.03
N PRO A 287 -24.05 -7.15 -22.55
CA PRO A 287 -23.40 -6.09 -23.32
C PRO A 287 -24.17 -5.78 -24.59
N VAL A 288 -24.27 -4.50 -24.93
CA VAL A 288 -24.92 -4.06 -26.17
C VAL A 288 -24.13 -4.54 -27.40
N ALA A 289 -24.85 -4.94 -28.44
CA ALA A 289 -24.25 -5.42 -29.69
C ALA A 289 -23.60 -4.26 -30.47
N SER A 290 -22.29 -4.06 -30.29
CA SER A 290 -21.54 -2.88 -30.75
C SER A 290 -20.07 -3.22 -31.01
N SER A 291 -19.38 -2.45 -31.85
CA SER A 291 -17.93 -2.27 -31.65
C SER A 291 -17.70 -1.30 -30.49
N ASP A 292 -16.55 -1.41 -29.85
CA ASP A 292 -16.15 -0.54 -28.74
C ASP A 292 -14.63 -0.42 -28.89
N LEU A 293 -14.18 0.70 -29.46
CA LEU A 293 -12.78 0.90 -29.78
C LEU A 293 -12.12 1.76 -28.71
N VAL A 294 -11.02 1.30 -28.14
CA VAL A 294 -10.21 2.07 -27.19
C VAL A 294 -8.79 2.26 -27.71
N ALA A 295 -8.21 3.43 -27.45
CA ALA A 295 -6.86 3.79 -27.85
C ALA A 295 -6.03 4.15 -26.61
N THR A 296 -5.05 3.30 -26.29
CA THR A 296 -4.01 3.59 -25.27
C THR A 296 -2.79 4.12 -25.99
N VAL A 297 -2.21 5.24 -25.53
CA VAL A 297 -1.04 5.86 -26.16
C VAL A 297 0.20 5.62 -25.31
N SER A 298 1.24 5.06 -25.91
CA SER A 298 2.54 4.83 -25.29
C SER A 298 3.54 5.85 -25.84
N PRO A 299 4.07 6.78 -25.00
CA PRO A 299 5.30 7.50 -25.29
C PRO A 299 6.50 6.56 -25.21
N THR A 300 7.57 6.83 -25.94
CA THR A 300 8.84 6.09 -25.87
C THR A 300 10.03 7.03 -26.16
N PRO A 301 10.95 7.24 -25.21
CA PRO A 301 10.87 6.79 -23.82
C PRO A 301 9.64 7.36 -23.09
N ASP A 302 9.18 6.67 -22.05
CA ASP A 302 8.13 7.11 -21.14
C ASP A 302 8.65 8.13 -20.10
N GLU A 303 9.94 8.07 -19.76
CA GLU A 303 10.67 9.07 -18.96
C GLU A 303 11.81 9.75 -19.78
N PRO A 304 11.50 10.68 -20.71
CA PRO A 304 12.48 11.47 -21.47
C PRO A 304 13.20 12.56 -20.66
N SER A 305 14.40 12.98 -21.10
CA SER A 305 15.01 14.26 -20.69
C SER A 305 14.58 15.41 -21.61
N ALA A 306 14.75 16.67 -21.20
CA ALA A 306 14.51 17.82 -22.07
C ALA A 306 15.28 17.70 -23.40
N GLY A 307 14.57 17.95 -24.50
CA GLY A 307 15.11 17.83 -25.86
C GLY A 307 14.98 16.43 -26.49
N ASP A 308 14.72 15.36 -25.73
CA ASP A 308 14.65 13.99 -26.26
C ASP A 308 13.48 13.77 -27.24
N PRO A 309 13.65 12.88 -28.25
CA PRO A 309 12.57 12.50 -29.16
C PRO A 309 11.64 11.47 -28.52
N VAL A 310 10.51 11.95 -28.01
CA VAL A 310 9.42 11.09 -27.52
C VAL A 310 8.58 10.62 -28.70
N ASN A 311 8.61 9.32 -28.99
CA ASN A 311 7.78 8.71 -30.03
C ASN A 311 6.44 8.28 -29.45
N PHE A 312 5.35 8.55 -30.15
CA PHE A 312 4.00 8.21 -29.70
C PHE A 312 3.37 7.17 -30.62
N VAL A 313 3.00 6.06 -30.01
CA VAL A 313 2.31 4.94 -30.65
C VAL A 313 1.03 4.66 -29.88
N ALA A 314 -0.09 4.45 -30.59
CA ALA A 314 -1.34 4.02 -29.98
C ALA A 314 -1.60 2.54 -30.23
N THR A 315 -2.00 1.81 -29.20
CA THR A 315 -2.63 0.49 -29.32
C THR A 315 -4.13 0.70 -29.39
N LEU A 316 -4.71 0.45 -30.56
CA LEU A 316 -6.15 0.49 -30.82
C LEU A 316 -6.73 -0.91 -30.64
N ARG A 317 -7.60 -1.12 -29.65
CA ARG A 317 -8.24 -2.41 -29.35
C ARG A 317 -9.74 -2.32 -29.58
N ASN A 318 -10.34 -3.36 -30.14
CA ASN A 318 -11.80 -3.52 -30.15
C ASN A 318 -12.22 -4.45 -29.00
N GLN A 319 -12.77 -3.88 -27.93
CA GLN A 319 -13.33 -4.63 -26.80
C GLN A 319 -14.84 -4.92 -26.96
N GLY A 320 -15.43 -4.49 -28.09
CA GLY A 320 -16.84 -4.68 -28.39
C GLY A 320 -17.18 -6.10 -28.85
N THR A 321 -18.48 -6.39 -28.89
CA THR A 321 -19.04 -7.69 -29.31
C THR A 321 -19.18 -7.83 -30.84
N ARG A 322 -18.91 -6.76 -31.61
CA ARG A 322 -18.94 -6.74 -33.08
C ARG A 322 -17.64 -6.20 -33.67
N PRO A 323 -17.25 -6.61 -34.89
CA PRO A 323 -16.16 -5.97 -35.62
C PRO A 323 -16.42 -4.48 -35.82
N SER A 324 -15.38 -3.65 -35.73
CA SER A 324 -15.47 -2.24 -36.14
C SER A 324 -15.73 -2.11 -37.65
N ALA A 325 -16.17 -0.93 -38.09
CA ALA A 325 -16.37 -0.68 -39.50
C ALA A 325 -15.05 -0.81 -40.29
N ALA A 326 -15.17 -1.13 -41.58
CA ALA A 326 -14.00 -1.25 -42.47
C ALA A 326 -13.36 0.10 -42.85
N GLY A 327 -13.79 1.20 -42.22
CA GLY A 327 -13.35 2.56 -42.50
C GLY A 327 -12.03 2.94 -41.85
N ALA A 328 -11.85 4.25 -41.64
CA ALA A 328 -10.68 4.85 -41.01
C ALA A 328 -10.95 5.15 -39.54
N HIS A 329 -10.15 4.57 -38.66
CA HIS A 329 -10.13 4.84 -37.22
C HIS A 329 -8.98 5.83 -36.96
N THR A 330 -9.32 7.07 -36.58
CA THR A 330 -8.33 8.15 -36.38
C THR A 330 -8.08 8.37 -34.90
N VAL A 331 -6.84 8.20 -34.46
CA VAL A 331 -6.36 8.47 -33.09
C VAL A 331 -5.57 9.78 -33.09
N LYS A 332 -5.90 10.67 -32.15
CA LYS A 332 -5.24 11.96 -31.92
C LYS A 332 -4.67 11.99 -30.52
N ALA A 333 -3.38 12.27 -30.36
CA ALA A 333 -2.76 12.60 -29.08
C ALA A 333 -2.48 14.12 -29.03
N THR A 334 -3.05 14.80 -28.06
CA THR A 334 -2.87 16.23 -27.82
C THR A 334 -1.96 16.37 -26.61
N ILE A 335 -0.77 16.93 -26.78
CA ILE A 335 0.18 17.16 -25.69
C ILE A 335 0.09 18.62 -25.26
N THR A 336 -0.26 18.83 -23.99
CA THR A 336 -0.34 20.16 -23.35
C THR A 336 0.57 20.19 -22.13
N ASP A 337 1.31 21.29 -21.95
CA ASP A 337 1.95 21.59 -20.66
C ASP A 337 0.86 21.73 -19.59
N THR A 338 0.98 20.96 -18.50
CA THR A 338 -0.12 20.77 -17.54
C THR A 338 -0.28 21.96 -16.60
N TYR A 339 0.81 22.66 -16.28
CA TYR A 339 0.79 23.80 -15.37
C TYR A 339 0.25 25.07 -16.03
N THR A 340 0.58 25.29 -17.30
CA THR A 340 0.18 26.49 -18.07
C THR A 340 -1.05 26.25 -18.95
N GLY A 341 -1.47 24.99 -19.14
CA GLY A 341 -2.47 24.58 -20.11
C GLY A 341 -2.06 24.80 -21.58
N ARG A 342 -0.78 25.12 -21.83
CA ARG A 342 -0.30 25.50 -23.16
C ARG A 342 -0.19 24.28 -24.06
N LEU A 343 -0.87 24.32 -25.21
CA LEU A 343 -0.70 23.33 -26.26
C LEU A 343 0.75 23.29 -26.76
N GLN A 344 1.36 22.10 -26.69
CA GLN A 344 2.70 21.83 -27.21
C GLN A 344 2.63 21.26 -28.62
N THR A 345 1.83 20.21 -28.83
CA THR A 345 1.61 19.64 -30.17
C THR A 345 0.33 18.80 -30.26
N VAL A 346 -0.04 18.43 -31.48
CA VAL A 346 -1.08 17.45 -31.80
C VAL A 346 -0.49 16.41 -32.75
N LEU A 347 -0.46 15.16 -32.33
CA LEU A 347 -0.03 14.01 -33.11
C LEU A 347 -1.27 13.22 -33.58
N VAL A 348 -1.26 12.72 -34.81
CA VAL A 348 -2.43 12.06 -35.42
C VAL A 348 -2.00 10.84 -36.22
N GLY A 349 -2.63 9.71 -35.93
CA GLY A 349 -2.46 8.46 -36.68
C GLY A 349 -3.80 7.90 -37.14
N VAL A 350 -3.77 7.12 -38.23
CA VAL A 350 -4.97 6.53 -38.83
C VAL A 350 -4.73 5.05 -39.11
N ARG A 351 -5.72 4.21 -38.75
CA ARG A 351 -5.77 2.78 -39.07
C ARG A 351 -7.00 2.51 -39.95
N ILE A 352 -6.80 1.89 -41.11
CA ILE A 352 -7.88 1.61 -42.09
C ILE A 352 -8.22 0.12 -42.11
N GLY A 353 -9.50 -0.23 -42.05
CA GLY A 353 -10.03 -1.60 -42.11
C GLY A 353 -10.61 -2.09 -40.79
N ALA A 354 -11.45 -3.12 -40.85
CA ALA A 354 -12.15 -3.64 -39.67
C ALA A 354 -11.18 -4.26 -38.65
N LEU A 355 -11.55 -4.20 -37.37
CA LEU A 355 -10.89 -4.84 -36.24
C LEU A 355 -11.90 -5.77 -35.56
N ALA A 356 -11.60 -7.07 -35.49
CA ALA A 356 -12.49 -8.07 -34.90
C ALA A 356 -12.64 -7.88 -33.38
N PRO A 357 -13.73 -8.38 -32.75
CA PRO A 357 -13.87 -8.46 -31.30
C PRO A 357 -12.62 -9.05 -30.64
N GLY A 358 -12.12 -8.40 -29.60
CA GLY A 358 -10.91 -8.79 -28.85
C GLY A 358 -9.58 -8.47 -29.54
N ALA A 359 -9.57 -8.09 -30.82
CA ALA A 359 -8.33 -7.82 -31.56
C ALA A 359 -7.77 -6.42 -31.29
N SER A 360 -6.45 -6.29 -31.42
CA SER A 360 -5.70 -5.03 -31.28
C SER A 360 -4.89 -4.71 -32.54
N ALA A 361 -4.59 -3.44 -32.77
CA ALA A 361 -3.75 -2.95 -33.86
C ALA A 361 -2.95 -1.70 -33.46
N THR A 362 -1.70 -1.63 -33.89
CA THR A 362 -0.81 -0.50 -33.61
C THR A 362 -1.03 0.66 -34.59
N VAL A 363 -1.03 1.89 -34.09
CA VAL A 363 -1.20 3.13 -34.87
C VAL A 363 -0.08 4.11 -34.50
N LYS A 364 0.78 4.47 -35.45
CA LYS A 364 1.85 5.46 -35.21
C LYS A 364 1.26 6.88 -35.24
N LEU A 365 1.52 7.70 -34.21
CA LEU A 365 0.99 9.06 -34.11
C LEU A 365 2.02 10.13 -34.50
N GLY A 366 3.29 9.92 -34.16
CA GLY A 366 4.39 10.84 -34.51
C GLY A 366 5.47 10.90 -33.42
N THR A 367 6.28 11.95 -33.46
CA THR A 367 7.34 12.24 -32.49
C THR A 367 7.21 13.68 -32.01
N TRP A 368 7.47 13.92 -30.74
CA TRP A 368 7.54 15.26 -30.14
C TRP A 368 8.84 15.40 -29.33
N ARG A 369 9.25 16.64 -29.05
CA ARG A 369 10.40 16.96 -28.21
C ARG A 369 9.98 18.04 -27.23
N ALA A 370 10.14 17.78 -25.94
CA ALA A 370 9.98 18.78 -24.91
C ALA A 370 11.10 19.81 -24.99
N ALA A 371 10.78 21.10 -24.82
CA ALA A 371 11.79 22.16 -24.86
C ALA A 371 12.45 22.43 -23.48
N ALA A 372 11.85 21.91 -22.42
CA ALA A 372 12.28 21.98 -21.04
C ALA A 372 11.66 20.82 -20.25
N ASP A 373 12.22 20.54 -19.08
CA ASP A 373 11.70 19.59 -18.12
C ASP A 373 10.33 20.04 -17.57
N GLY A 374 9.51 19.11 -17.08
CA GLY A 374 8.19 19.38 -16.53
C GLY A 374 7.10 18.36 -16.86
N ARG A 375 5.86 18.71 -16.49
CA ARG A 375 4.65 17.87 -16.63
C ARG A 375 3.86 18.21 -17.88
N TYR A 376 3.52 17.20 -18.66
CA TYR A 376 2.73 17.32 -19.88
C TYR A 376 1.58 16.31 -19.91
N THR A 377 0.36 16.77 -20.11
CA THR A 377 -0.81 15.88 -20.27
C THR A 377 -0.95 15.47 -21.73
N VAL A 378 -1.00 14.16 -21.97
CA VAL A 378 -1.23 13.51 -23.27
C VAL A 378 -2.69 13.08 -23.33
N LYS A 379 -3.54 13.93 -23.91
CA LYS A 379 -4.96 13.62 -24.14
C LYS A 379 -5.13 12.83 -25.44
N THR A 380 -5.59 11.59 -25.33
CA THR A 380 -5.94 10.75 -26.48
C THR A 380 -7.41 10.94 -26.85
N GLU A 381 -7.69 11.07 -28.14
CA GLU A 381 -9.04 11.16 -28.71
C GLU A 381 -9.13 10.24 -29.93
N LEU A 382 -9.99 9.23 -29.86
CA LEU A 382 -10.36 8.35 -30.96
C LEU A 382 -11.65 8.86 -31.63
N SER A 383 -11.70 8.76 -32.95
CA SER A 383 -12.93 9.02 -33.71
C SER A 383 -13.92 7.87 -33.58
N ASN A 384 -15.16 8.18 -33.16
CA ASN A 384 -16.26 7.22 -33.03
C ASN A 384 -16.39 6.29 -34.24
N ASP A 385 -16.47 4.98 -34.02
CA ASP A 385 -16.69 4.04 -35.12
C ASP A 385 -18.16 4.04 -35.61
N ALA A 386 -18.37 3.67 -36.87
CA ALA A 386 -19.72 3.58 -37.44
C ALA A 386 -20.55 2.41 -36.88
N ASN A 387 -19.90 1.35 -36.36
CA ASN A 387 -20.57 0.24 -35.67
C ASN A 387 -20.66 0.44 -34.14
N GLU A 388 -20.22 1.60 -33.63
CA GLU A 388 -20.13 1.89 -32.20
C GLU A 388 -21.31 2.73 -31.70
N VAL A 389 -22.04 2.20 -30.72
CA VAL A 389 -23.20 2.86 -30.12
C VAL A 389 -22.79 3.97 -29.15
N ALA A 390 -23.68 4.93 -28.95
CA ALA A 390 -23.38 6.14 -28.17
C ALA A 390 -22.91 5.88 -26.72
N ILE A 391 -23.40 4.82 -26.07
CA ILE A 391 -23.04 4.49 -24.67
C ILE A 391 -21.61 3.98 -24.51
N LYS A 392 -20.96 3.49 -25.58
CA LYS A 392 -19.55 3.04 -25.51
C LYS A 392 -18.54 4.15 -25.73
N ARG A 393 -18.89 5.20 -26.47
CA ARG A 393 -17.99 6.29 -26.93
C ARG A 393 -17.33 7.13 -25.82
N ALA A 394 -17.67 6.95 -24.55
CA ALA A 394 -17.05 7.69 -23.46
C ALA A 394 -15.56 7.35 -23.31
N ASN A 395 -15.19 6.09 -23.56
CA ASN A 395 -13.81 5.58 -23.49
C ASN A 395 -12.95 5.92 -24.73
N ASN A 396 -13.55 6.51 -25.78
CA ASN A 396 -12.82 7.04 -26.94
C ASN A 396 -11.89 8.21 -26.56
N VAL A 397 -12.05 8.79 -25.36
CA VAL A 397 -11.20 9.86 -24.84
C VAL A 397 -10.53 9.40 -23.55
N SER A 398 -9.21 9.44 -23.52
CA SER A 398 -8.40 9.18 -22.33
C SER A 398 -7.37 10.29 -22.14
N SER A 399 -6.73 10.35 -20.97
CA SER A 399 -5.65 11.31 -20.71
C SER A 399 -4.69 10.74 -19.68
N GLN A 400 -3.42 10.68 -20.03
CA GLN A 400 -2.32 10.33 -19.13
C GLN A 400 -1.38 11.53 -19.01
N ASP A 401 -0.51 11.51 -18.02
CA ASP A 401 0.57 12.49 -17.92
C ASP A 401 1.88 11.87 -18.44
N LEU A 402 2.79 12.73 -18.85
CA LEU A 402 4.12 12.45 -19.38
C LEU A 402 5.06 13.45 -18.73
N TYR A 403 6.12 12.94 -18.11
CA TYR A 403 7.13 13.74 -17.45
C TYR A 403 8.37 13.87 -18.30
N VAL A 404 9.11 14.93 -18.06
CA VAL A 404 10.37 15.22 -18.74
C VAL A 404 11.34 15.69 -17.66
N GLY A 405 12.50 15.05 -17.57
CA GLY A 405 13.59 15.46 -16.67
C GLY A 405 13.51 14.96 -15.22
N ARG A 406 12.73 13.91 -14.94
CA ARG A 406 12.83 13.17 -13.66
C ARG A 406 13.97 12.15 -13.73
N GLY A 407 14.57 11.85 -12.59
CA GLY A 407 15.60 10.83 -12.45
C GLY A 407 17.01 11.31 -12.84
N ALA A 408 17.94 10.36 -12.90
CA ALA A 408 19.35 10.61 -13.19
C ALA A 408 19.61 10.73 -14.71
N ALA A 409 20.21 11.84 -15.11
CA ALA A 409 20.70 12.10 -16.46
C ALA A 409 22.04 11.39 -16.70
N MET A 410 21.96 10.13 -17.11
CA MET A 410 23.12 9.25 -17.29
C MET A 410 23.64 9.21 -18.74
N PRO A 411 24.94 8.95 -18.98
CA PRO A 411 25.57 9.06 -20.31
C PRO A 411 25.25 7.91 -21.27
N TYR A 412 24.43 6.94 -20.86
CA TYR A 412 23.97 5.82 -21.67
C TYR A 412 22.49 5.97 -22.02
N HIS A 413 22.11 5.41 -23.17
CA HIS A 413 20.71 5.12 -23.45
C HIS A 413 20.42 3.65 -23.23
N THR A 414 19.33 3.35 -22.53
CA THR A 414 18.74 2.00 -22.45
C THR A 414 17.87 1.72 -23.69
N TYR A 415 17.78 0.43 -24.02
CA TYR A 415 16.98 -0.13 -25.11
C TYR A 415 16.41 -1.47 -24.63
N GLU A 416 15.14 -1.47 -24.22
CA GLU A 416 14.42 -2.68 -23.83
C GLU A 416 14.36 -3.70 -24.99
N ALA A 417 14.52 -4.99 -24.69
CA ALA A 417 14.70 -6.03 -25.70
C ALA A 417 13.41 -6.36 -26.47
N GLU A 418 12.26 -6.31 -25.80
CA GLU A 418 10.93 -6.52 -26.39
C GLU A 418 10.55 -5.43 -27.40
N ASN A 419 11.16 -4.25 -27.27
CA ASN A 419 11.13 -3.16 -28.26
C ASN A 419 12.11 -3.36 -29.44
N GLY A 420 12.97 -4.39 -29.39
CA GLY A 420 13.96 -4.73 -30.41
C GLY A 420 13.42 -5.53 -31.60
N VAL A 421 14.21 -5.64 -32.68
CA VAL A 421 13.84 -6.43 -33.87
C VAL A 421 14.17 -7.90 -33.64
N LEU A 422 13.15 -8.69 -33.34
CA LEU A 422 13.28 -10.12 -33.06
C LEU A 422 13.45 -10.97 -34.32
N ARG A 423 14.30 -12.00 -34.26
CA ARG A 423 14.55 -12.96 -35.35
C ARG A 423 14.80 -14.36 -34.83
N GLY A 424 14.71 -15.35 -35.74
CA GLY A 424 15.20 -16.71 -35.51
C GLY A 424 14.50 -17.48 -34.38
N GLY A 425 13.27 -17.13 -34.04
CA GLY A 425 12.52 -17.74 -32.93
C GLY A 425 12.77 -17.13 -31.56
N ALA A 426 13.39 -15.94 -31.49
CA ALA A 426 13.32 -15.11 -30.30
C ALA A 426 11.86 -14.71 -29.99
N ALA A 427 11.49 -14.67 -28.71
CA ALA A 427 10.12 -14.39 -28.27
C ALA A 427 10.10 -13.54 -27.00
N VAL A 428 9.17 -12.58 -26.93
CA VAL A 428 8.86 -11.80 -25.72
C VAL A 428 8.18 -12.72 -24.69
N VAL A 429 8.50 -12.51 -23.42
CA VAL A 429 7.78 -13.04 -22.25
C VAL A 429 7.29 -11.87 -21.39
N GLY A 430 6.18 -12.07 -20.68
CA GLY A 430 5.53 -11.06 -19.85
C GLY A 430 4.34 -10.35 -20.53
N PRO A 431 3.81 -9.28 -19.89
CA PRO A 431 4.17 -8.80 -18.56
C PRO A 431 3.53 -9.62 -17.43
N ASP A 432 4.25 -9.80 -16.31
CA ASP A 432 3.68 -10.23 -15.01
C ASP A 432 4.44 -9.64 -13.81
N ARG A 433 4.14 -10.07 -12.57
CA ARG A 433 4.75 -9.56 -11.32
C ARG A 433 5.30 -10.68 -10.42
N THR A 434 5.62 -11.83 -11.02
CA THR A 434 5.99 -13.06 -10.30
C THR A 434 7.46 -13.02 -9.87
N ILE A 435 7.71 -13.11 -8.57
CA ILE A 435 9.08 -13.24 -8.04
C ILE A 435 9.70 -14.54 -8.55
N GLY A 436 10.94 -14.46 -9.05
CA GLY A 436 11.63 -15.61 -9.66
C GLY A 436 11.20 -15.97 -11.09
N ASP A 437 10.32 -15.19 -11.73
CA ASP A 437 10.02 -15.35 -13.16
C ASP A 437 10.82 -14.37 -14.03
N LEU A 438 11.08 -14.77 -15.28
CA LEU A 438 11.76 -13.97 -16.29
C LEU A 438 11.03 -12.67 -16.61
N ALA A 439 9.70 -12.66 -16.61
CA ALA A 439 8.92 -11.44 -16.81
C ALA A 439 8.89 -10.61 -15.52
N GLY A 440 8.51 -11.22 -14.40
CA GLY A 440 8.36 -10.53 -13.12
C GLY A 440 9.60 -9.81 -12.60
N GLU A 441 10.82 -10.26 -12.93
CA GLU A 441 12.08 -9.61 -12.52
C GLU A 441 12.76 -8.72 -13.60
N ALA A 442 12.18 -8.61 -14.80
CA ALA A 442 12.71 -7.76 -15.88
C ALA A 442 12.26 -6.29 -15.73
N SER A 443 12.99 -5.37 -16.36
CA SER A 443 12.52 -3.98 -16.53
C SER A 443 11.30 -3.95 -17.44
N GLY A 444 10.36 -3.05 -17.19
CA GLY A 444 9.07 -3.05 -17.92
C GLY A 444 8.18 -4.27 -17.61
N ARG A 445 8.69 -5.26 -16.86
CA ARG A 445 8.17 -6.61 -16.66
C ARG A 445 8.14 -7.49 -17.90
N GLU A 446 8.88 -7.15 -18.95
CA GLU A 446 8.97 -7.93 -20.19
C GLU A 446 10.43 -8.25 -20.52
N ALA A 447 10.67 -9.37 -21.19
CA ALA A 447 12.02 -9.75 -21.62
C ALA A 447 11.99 -10.59 -22.90
N VAL A 448 13.14 -10.78 -23.56
CA VAL A 448 13.25 -11.57 -24.78
C VAL A 448 14.07 -12.84 -24.57
N THR A 449 13.43 -13.98 -24.82
CA THR A 449 14.08 -15.29 -24.77
C THR A 449 14.76 -15.66 -26.10
N LEU A 450 16.00 -16.15 -26.03
CA LEU A 450 16.81 -16.59 -27.18
C LEU A 450 17.11 -18.10 -27.08
N ASN A 451 16.08 -18.93 -27.19
CA ASN A 451 16.18 -20.36 -26.80
C ASN A 451 16.69 -21.32 -27.89
N GLN A 452 16.97 -20.84 -29.11
CA GLN A 452 17.44 -21.68 -30.23
C GLN A 452 18.49 -20.99 -31.10
N THR A 453 19.30 -21.76 -31.82
CA THR A 453 20.32 -21.23 -32.74
C THR A 453 19.71 -20.33 -33.81
N GLY A 454 20.26 -19.13 -33.97
CA GLY A 454 19.75 -18.06 -34.84
C GLY A 454 18.79 -17.09 -34.14
N ALA A 455 18.29 -17.41 -32.94
CA ALA A 455 17.46 -16.50 -32.16
C ALA A 455 18.26 -15.24 -31.80
N SER A 456 17.66 -14.07 -32.03
CA SER A 456 18.34 -12.79 -31.80
C SER A 456 17.38 -11.62 -31.60
N VAL A 457 17.89 -10.60 -30.91
CA VAL A 457 17.29 -9.27 -30.73
C VAL A 457 18.23 -8.20 -31.29
N GLU A 458 17.72 -7.35 -32.19
CA GLU A 458 18.49 -6.35 -32.93
C GLU A 458 18.01 -4.92 -32.63
N PHE A 459 18.90 -4.12 -32.05
CA PHE A 459 18.70 -2.73 -31.65
C PHE A 459 19.22 -1.77 -32.72
N THR A 460 18.74 -0.51 -32.69
CA THR A 460 19.25 0.58 -33.53
C THR A 460 19.84 1.65 -32.64
N THR A 461 21.11 1.98 -32.78
CA THR A 461 21.77 2.95 -31.90
C THR A 461 21.16 4.35 -32.09
N LYS A 462 20.68 4.97 -31.00
CA LYS A 462 20.21 6.37 -30.95
C LYS A 462 21.40 7.30 -31.20
N GLU A 463 22.49 7.07 -30.47
CA GLU A 463 23.74 7.81 -30.51
C GLU A 463 24.95 6.93 -30.89
N SER A 464 26.13 7.53 -31.02
CA SER A 464 27.38 6.76 -31.17
C SER A 464 27.76 6.08 -29.87
N THR A 465 28.31 4.87 -29.93
CA THR A 465 28.69 4.07 -28.74
C THR A 465 30.00 3.32 -28.97
N ASN A 466 30.74 3.04 -27.90
CA ASN A 466 31.86 2.09 -27.91
C ASN A 466 31.75 1.06 -26.76
N THR A 467 30.60 1.00 -26.09
CA THR A 467 30.29 0.09 -24.99
C THR A 467 29.03 -0.71 -25.29
N LEU A 468 28.83 -1.77 -24.50
CA LEU A 468 27.57 -2.45 -24.33
C LEU A 468 27.48 -2.95 -22.89
N VAL A 469 26.38 -2.65 -22.23
CA VAL A 469 25.89 -3.42 -21.08
C VAL A 469 24.66 -4.18 -21.54
N THR A 470 24.47 -5.42 -21.10
CA THR A 470 23.21 -6.15 -21.27
C THR A 470 22.78 -6.68 -19.92
N ARG A 471 21.53 -6.44 -19.52
CA ARG A 471 20.91 -7.15 -18.38
C ARG A 471 20.33 -8.46 -18.89
N PHE A 472 20.67 -9.56 -18.23
CA PHE A 472 20.45 -10.91 -18.73
C PHE A 472 20.03 -11.86 -17.61
N SER A 473 19.28 -12.89 -17.98
CA SER A 473 19.12 -14.09 -17.15
C SER A 473 19.57 -15.32 -17.94
N VAL A 474 20.37 -16.17 -17.31
CA VAL A 474 20.79 -17.49 -17.79
C VAL A 474 20.64 -18.49 -16.64
N PRO A 475 20.47 -19.80 -16.93
CA PRO A 475 20.34 -20.80 -15.88
C PRO A 475 21.50 -20.79 -14.89
N ASP A 476 21.20 -21.00 -13.61
CA ASP A 476 22.18 -21.22 -12.54
C ASP A 476 23.22 -22.29 -12.95
N GLY A 477 24.50 -21.97 -12.79
CA GLY A 477 25.62 -22.80 -13.22
C GLY A 477 26.76 -22.02 -13.87
N PRO A 478 27.46 -22.60 -14.86
CA PRO A 478 28.65 -21.98 -15.44
C PRO A 478 28.31 -20.82 -16.40
N ALA A 479 29.17 -19.80 -16.41
CA ALA A 479 29.10 -18.70 -17.35
C ALA A 479 28.95 -19.16 -18.81
N SER A 480 28.04 -18.51 -19.52
CA SER A 480 27.75 -18.73 -20.94
C SER A 480 28.29 -17.55 -21.77
N THR A 481 28.18 -17.66 -23.10
CA THR A 481 28.52 -16.57 -24.02
C THR A 481 27.37 -16.33 -24.98
N LEU A 482 27.23 -15.08 -25.43
CA LEU A 482 26.26 -14.67 -26.44
C LEU A 482 26.95 -13.77 -27.48
N ASP A 483 26.65 -13.95 -28.75
CA ASP A 483 27.44 -13.34 -29.82
C ASP A 483 26.92 -11.93 -30.16
N VAL A 484 27.81 -10.93 -30.12
CA VAL A 484 27.50 -9.52 -30.44
C VAL A 484 27.85 -9.26 -31.91
N TYR A 485 26.86 -8.77 -32.65
CA TYR A 485 26.98 -8.39 -34.06
C TYR A 485 26.80 -6.88 -34.23
N VAL A 486 27.59 -6.27 -35.11
CA VAL A 486 27.44 -4.87 -35.55
C VAL A 486 27.19 -4.83 -37.05
N ASN A 487 26.10 -4.20 -37.47
CA ASN A 487 25.68 -4.08 -38.88
C ASN A 487 25.71 -5.43 -39.63
N GLY A 488 25.24 -6.49 -38.94
CA GLY A 488 25.17 -7.86 -39.47
C GLY A 488 26.49 -8.62 -39.51
N ARG A 489 27.60 -8.05 -39.02
CA ARG A 489 28.90 -8.73 -38.90
C ARG A 489 29.18 -9.09 -37.45
N PHE A 490 29.65 -10.31 -37.20
CA PHE A 490 30.12 -10.71 -35.88
C PHE A 490 31.26 -9.80 -35.44
N LEU A 491 31.18 -9.30 -34.21
CA LEU A 491 32.23 -8.49 -33.58
C LEU A 491 33.02 -9.33 -32.59
N LYS A 492 32.35 -9.86 -31.56
CA LYS A 492 32.88 -10.74 -30.51
C LYS A 492 31.75 -11.22 -29.58
N PRO A 493 31.93 -12.25 -28.75
CA PRO A 493 30.97 -12.59 -27.71
C PRO A 493 31.01 -11.61 -26.53
N VAL A 494 29.89 -11.54 -25.81
CA VAL A 494 29.81 -11.10 -24.41
C VAL A 494 29.73 -12.34 -23.51
N THR A 495 30.38 -12.31 -22.35
CA THR A 495 30.28 -13.37 -21.33
C THR A 495 29.11 -13.02 -20.39
N LEU A 496 28.27 -14.01 -20.11
CA LEU A 496 27.10 -13.90 -19.23
C LEU A 496 27.33 -14.87 -18.06
N ASP A 497 27.70 -14.35 -16.90
CA ASP A 497 28.11 -15.14 -15.73
C ASP A 497 27.06 -15.04 -14.61
N PRO A 498 26.29 -16.10 -14.29
CA PRO A 498 25.25 -16.05 -13.27
C PRO A 498 25.80 -16.13 -11.83
N LYS A 499 27.12 -16.03 -11.62
CA LYS A 499 27.81 -16.16 -10.33
C LYS A 499 27.22 -15.32 -9.18
N TYR A 500 26.64 -14.17 -9.51
CA TYR A 500 26.21 -13.15 -8.55
C TYR A 500 24.70 -13.13 -8.28
N VAL A 501 23.95 -13.95 -9.02
CA VAL A 501 22.48 -14.04 -9.00
C VAL A 501 22.04 -15.43 -8.55
N TRP A 502 20.74 -15.73 -8.68
CA TRP A 502 20.12 -16.97 -8.18
C TRP A 502 20.20 -17.08 -6.66
N LEU A 503 19.46 -16.21 -5.98
CA LEU A 503 19.16 -16.36 -4.57
C LEU A 503 17.88 -17.20 -4.40
N TYR A 504 17.74 -17.86 -3.26
CA TYR A 504 16.72 -18.86 -3.00
C TYR A 504 16.16 -18.75 -1.57
N GLY A 505 14.95 -19.27 -1.36
CA GLY A 505 14.30 -19.24 -0.04
C GLY A 505 13.48 -17.96 0.19
N PRO A 506 13.16 -17.59 1.44
CA PRO A 506 12.23 -16.51 1.76
C PRO A 506 12.82 -15.11 1.54
N GLU A 507 11.98 -14.14 1.19
CA GLU A 507 12.35 -12.75 0.86
C GLU A 507 13.19 -12.07 1.96
N ALA A 508 12.86 -12.37 3.23
CA ALA A 508 13.49 -11.77 4.40
C ALA A 508 14.92 -12.27 4.65
N SER A 509 15.28 -13.47 4.18
CA SER A 509 16.59 -14.09 4.40
C SER A 509 16.92 -15.09 3.29
N PRO A 510 17.11 -14.63 2.04
CA PRO A 510 17.43 -15.51 0.93
C PRO A 510 18.90 -15.92 0.96
N SER A 511 19.24 -17.04 0.31
CA SER A 511 20.61 -17.59 0.26
C SER A 511 20.96 -18.13 -1.12
N ASN A 512 22.25 -18.32 -1.39
CA ASN A 512 22.80 -18.96 -2.60
C ASN A 512 22.73 -20.50 -2.54
N ASP A 513 21.66 -21.07 -1.96
CA ASP A 513 21.43 -22.52 -1.88
C ASP A 513 20.12 -22.89 -2.60
N PRO A 514 20.15 -23.54 -3.77
CA PRO A 514 18.95 -23.98 -4.50
C PRO A 514 18.00 -24.88 -3.69
N ALA A 515 18.44 -25.49 -2.58
CA ALA A 515 17.59 -26.26 -1.69
C ALA A 515 16.77 -25.40 -0.70
N ALA A 516 17.05 -24.09 -0.59
CA ALA A 516 16.41 -23.20 0.38
C ALA A 516 14.97 -22.80 0.01
N GLY A 517 14.57 -22.89 -1.26
CA GLY A 517 13.20 -22.61 -1.71
C GLY A 517 13.11 -22.09 -3.14
N PRO A 518 12.04 -21.34 -3.49
CA PRO A 518 11.90 -20.67 -4.78
C PRO A 518 13.06 -19.72 -5.08
N ALA A 519 13.39 -19.58 -6.37
CA ALA A 519 14.41 -18.64 -6.85
C ALA A 519 13.92 -17.19 -6.82
N ARG A 520 14.86 -16.25 -6.78
CA ARG A 520 14.70 -14.80 -6.91
C ARG A 520 16.03 -14.15 -7.27
N HIS A 521 16.02 -12.88 -7.68
CA HIS A 521 17.20 -12.13 -8.12
C HIS A 521 17.94 -12.93 -9.21
N ILE A 522 17.27 -13.10 -10.35
CA ILE A 522 17.69 -14.01 -11.44
C ILE A 522 18.33 -13.26 -12.64
N TYR A 523 18.43 -11.94 -12.56
CA TYR A 523 18.99 -11.06 -13.59
C TYR A 523 20.24 -10.32 -13.09
N ASP A 524 21.28 -10.32 -13.92
CA ASP A 524 22.58 -9.66 -13.68
C ASP A 524 22.97 -8.79 -14.90
N GLU A 525 23.98 -7.94 -14.78
CA GLU A 525 24.53 -7.12 -15.88
C GLU A 525 25.88 -7.62 -16.41
N ALA A 526 26.02 -7.70 -17.73
CA ALA A 526 27.29 -8.01 -18.40
C ALA A 526 27.79 -6.82 -19.22
N ASN A 527 28.99 -6.33 -18.89
CA ASN A 527 29.61 -5.16 -19.52
C ASN A 527 30.73 -5.51 -20.52
N LEU A 528 30.80 -4.77 -21.63
CA LEU A 528 31.69 -5.02 -22.76
C LEU A 528 32.11 -3.72 -23.48
N LEU A 529 33.39 -3.34 -23.40
CA LEU A 529 33.97 -2.40 -24.36
C LEU A 529 33.98 -3.04 -25.75
N LEU A 530 33.33 -2.44 -26.75
CA LEU A 530 33.23 -2.98 -28.11
C LEU A 530 34.57 -3.03 -28.85
N GLY A 531 35.55 -2.20 -28.45
CA GLY A 531 36.86 -2.09 -29.10
C GLY A 531 36.85 -1.27 -30.39
N THR A 532 35.69 -0.70 -30.75
CA THR A 532 35.49 0.21 -31.88
C THR A 532 34.32 1.14 -31.58
N THR A 533 34.31 2.34 -32.17
CA THR A 533 33.15 3.23 -32.09
C THR A 533 32.13 2.87 -33.16
N VAL A 534 30.96 2.45 -32.72
CA VAL A 534 29.78 2.17 -33.54
C VAL A 534 28.98 3.49 -33.69
N PRO A 535 28.82 4.04 -34.92
CA PRO A 535 28.08 5.28 -35.11
C PRO A 535 26.58 5.16 -34.80
N ALA A 536 25.94 6.29 -34.51
CA ALA A 536 24.48 6.43 -34.46
C ALA A 536 23.79 5.85 -35.72
N GLY A 537 22.60 5.26 -35.55
CA GLY A 537 21.83 4.59 -36.60
C GLY A 537 22.32 3.19 -37.00
N SER A 538 23.42 2.70 -36.40
CA SER A 538 23.93 1.34 -36.62
C SER A 538 23.02 0.29 -35.99
N LYS A 539 23.13 -0.95 -36.45
CA LYS A 539 22.48 -2.11 -35.84
C LYS A 539 23.44 -2.84 -34.91
N ILE A 540 23.05 -3.01 -33.65
CA ILE A 540 23.71 -3.92 -32.70
C ILE A 540 22.74 -5.08 -32.43
N ARG A 541 23.21 -6.32 -32.54
CA ARG A 541 22.38 -7.51 -32.35
C ARG A 541 23.05 -8.49 -31.40
N LEU A 542 22.29 -8.95 -30.40
CA LEU A 542 22.65 -10.09 -29.57
C LEU A 542 22.04 -11.34 -30.19
N GLN A 543 22.85 -12.38 -30.39
CA GLN A 543 22.45 -13.58 -31.12
C GLN A 543 22.98 -14.86 -30.46
N LYS A 544 22.11 -15.86 -30.35
CA LYS A 544 22.51 -17.22 -30.01
C LYS A 544 22.94 -17.97 -31.27
N ASP A 545 24.24 -18.18 -31.43
CA ASP A 545 24.81 -19.02 -32.47
C ASP A 545 25.11 -20.44 -31.98
N ALA A 546 25.53 -21.31 -32.91
CA ALA A 546 25.72 -22.74 -32.64
C ALA A 546 26.83 -23.05 -31.61
N ALA A 547 27.72 -22.10 -31.34
CA ALA A 547 28.75 -22.20 -30.30
C ALA A 547 28.24 -21.80 -28.90
N ASN A 548 27.15 -21.04 -28.80
CA ASN A 548 26.61 -20.57 -27.54
C ASN A 548 25.70 -21.64 -26.92
N THR A 549 26.08 -22.18 -25.76
CA THR A 549 25.28 -23.15 -24.99
C THR A 549 24.23 -22.46 -24.10
N GLY A 550 23.27 -23.22 -23.56
CA GLY A 550 22.26 -22.69 -22.62
C GLY A 550 21.07 -21.97 -23.27
N THR A 551 20.18 -21.45 -22.43
CA THR A 551 19.07 -20.54 -22.78
C THR A 551 19.38 -19.14 -22.26
N PHE A 552 18.82 -18.11 -22.87
CA PHE A 552 19.06 -16.71 -22.49
C PHE A 552 17.73 -15.97 -22.44
N ALA A 553 17.54 -15.15 -21.42
CA ALA A 553 16.62 -14.01 -21.46
C ALA A 553 17.46 -12.72 -21.49
N ILE A 554 17.10 -11.80 -22.37
CA ILE A 554 17.66 -10.45 -22.44
C ILE A 554 16.56 -9.50 -22.03
N ASP A 555 16.85 -8.69 -21.02
CA ASP A 555 15.97 -7.63 -20.51
C ASP A 555 16.17 -6.38 -21.39
N PHE A 556 17.37 -5.77 -21.32
CA PHE A 556 17.74 -4.63 -22.17
C PHE A 556 19.21 -4.62 -22.53
N VAL A 557 19.60 -3.67 -23.39
CA VAL A 557 20.98 -3.18 -23.51
C VAL A 557 21.11 -1.70 -23.17
N SER A 558 22.21 -1.31 -22.53
CA SER A 558 22.60 0.09 -22.32
C SER A 558 23.85 0.41 -23.13
N LEU A 559 23.85 1.52 -23.87
CA LEU A 559 24.93 1.91 -24.80
C LEU A 559 25.37 3.36 -24.54
N GLU A 560 26.69 3.59 -24.41
CA GLU A 560 27.31 4.94 -24.25
C GLU A 560 28.60 5.10 -25.06
N LEU A 561 29.05 6.35 -25.21
CA LEU A 561 30.38 6.68 -25.75
C LEU A 561 31.37 6.96 -24.62
N ALA A 562 31.93 5.90 -24.03
CA ALA A 562 32.92 6.02 -22.97
C ALA A 562 34.21 6.66 -23.51
N THR A 563 34.71 7.70 -22.83
CA THR A 563 35.93 8.43 -23.20
C THR A 563 36.99 8.26 -22.12
N LEU A 564 38.20 7.85 -22.51
CA LEU A 564 39.34 7.69 -21.60
C LEU A 564 39.86 9.06 -21.17
N VAL A 565 39.87 9.29 -19.86
CA VAL A 565 40.44 10.49 -19.23
C VAL A 565 41.94 10.27 -18.99
N ALA A 566 42.76 11.29 -19.24
CA ALA A 566 44.20 11.28 -18.94
C ALA A 566 44.47 11.95 -17.57
N ASN A 567 45.66 11.75 -17.00
CA ASN A 567 46.05 12.37 -15.73
C ASN A 567 45.88 13.90 -15.82
N PRO A 568 44.94 14.51 -15.06
CA PRO A 568 44.64 15.93 -15.18
C PRO A 568 45.72 16.83 -14.55
N ASP A 569 46.54 16.28 -13.65
CA ASP A 569 47.67 16.98 -13.03
C ASP A 569 48.86 16.03 -12.79
N PRO A 570 49.67 15.75 -13.82
CA PRO A 570 50.82 14.85 -13.71
C PRO A 570 51.95 15.36 -12.80
N ALA A 571 51.90 16.62 -12.35
CA ALA A 571 52.90 17.19 -11.45
C ALA A 571 52.60 16.84 -9.98
N HIS A 572 51.33 16.82 -9.60
CA HIS A 572 50.90 16.64 -8.20
C HIS A 572 50.08 15.36 -7.95
N LEU A 573 49.65 14.62 -8.98
CA LEU A 573 48.97 13.32 -8.84
C LEU A 573 49.93 12.14 -9.07
N VAL A 574 50.20 11.39 -8.01
CA VAL A 574 51.06 10.19 -8.03
C VAL A 574 50.38 9.09 -8.85
N THR A 575 51.10 8.51 -9.81
CA THR A 575 50.64 7.30 -10.51
C THR A 575 51.20 6.05 -9.81
N PRO A 576 50.39 5.03 -9.49
CA PRO A 576 50.87 3.74 -8.98
C PRO A 576 51.88 3.07 -9.90
N ALA A 577 52.80 2.27 -9.33
CA ALA A 577 53.81 1.54 -10.09
C ALA A 577 53.25 0.35 -10.91
N GLY A 578 52.00 -0.05 -10.62
CA GLY A 578 51.33 -1.21 -11.20
C GLY A 578 49.84 -1.26 -10.81
N PHE A 579 49.25 -2.43 -10.98
CA PHE A 579 47.80 -2.67 -10.86
C PHE A 579 47.44 -3.58 -9.66
N THR A 580 48.27 -3.62 -8.61
CA THR A 580 47.99 -4.41 -7.40
C THR A 580 47.52 -3.52 -6.24
N GLN A 581 46.87 -4.14 -5.24
CA GLN A 581 46.60 -3.54 -3.92
C GLN A 581 47.82 -2.77 -3.38
N GLN A 582 49.01 -3.38 -3.44
CA GLN A 582 50.22 -2.81 -2.89
C GLN A 582 50.70 -1.58 -3.69
N ASP A 583 50.57 -1.59 -5.01
CA ASP A 583 50.97 -0.44 -5.85
C ASP A 583 50.12 0.80 -5.58
N VAL A 584 48.80 0.61 -5.43
CA VAL A 584 47.85 1.70 -5.15
C VAL A 584 48.02 2.20 -3.71
N GLN A 585 48.14 1.32 -2.72
CA GLN A 585 48.39 1.74 -1.34
C GLN A 585 49.75 2.44 -1.21
N ALA A 586 50.80 2.00 -1.92
CA ALA A 586 52.09 2.68 -1.94
C ALA A 586 52.02 4.09 -2.56
N ALA A 587 51.13 4.31 -3.54
CA ALA A 587 50.87 5.64 -4.08
C ALA A 587 50.18 6.55 -3.06
N LEU A 588 49.15 6.06 -2.36
CA LEU A 588 48.47 6.78 -1.26
C LEU A 588 49.42 7.10 -0.10
N ASP A 589 50.22 6.12 0.31
CA ASP A 589 51.24 6.26 1.36
C ASP A 589 52.31 7.29 0.99
N LYS A 590 52.68 7.39 -0.29
CA LYS A 590 53.60 8.43 -0.80
C LYS A 590 53.00 9.83 -0.70
N VAL A 591 51.70 10.00 -0.98
CA VAL A 591 51.00 11.28 -0.79
C VAL A 591 50.97 11.64 0.70
N ARG A 592 50.54 10.70 1.55
CA ARG A 592 50.49 10.87 3.02
C ARG A 592 51.85 11.24 3.64
N ALA A 593 52.94 10.69 3.12
CA ALA A 593 54.29 10.95 3.62
C ALA A 593 54.87 12.30 3.17
N ASP A 594 54.23 13.00 2.23
CA ASP A 594 54.75 14.25 1.69
C ASP A 594 54.39 15.48 2.53
N ILE A 595 55.27 15.76 3.49
CA ILE A 595 55.22 16.97 4.32
C ILE A 595 55.44 18.29 3.56
N THR A 596 55.76 18.26 2.25
CA THR A 596 55.97 19.46 1.44
C THR A 596 54.69 19.95 0.75
N GLY A 597 53.65 19.11 0.66
CA GLY A 597 52.42 19.42 -0.06
C GLY A 597 52.60 19.47 -1.59
N ALA A 598 53.62 18.80 -2.12
CA ALA A 598 53.88 18.69 -3.55
C ALA A 598 53.00 17.63 -4.23
N TYR A 599 52.39 16.70 -3.48
CA TYR A 599 51.37 15.78 -4.00
C TYR A 599 49.99 16.08 -3.42
N THR A 600 48.98 16.17 -4.28
CA THR A 600 47.57 16.39 -3.91
C THR A 600 46.73 15.12 -3.99
N GLY A 601 47.29 14.00 -4.44
CA GLY A 601 46.53 12.78 -4.63
C GLY A 601 47.20 11.73 -5.54
N VAL A 602 46.37 10.79 -5.98
CA VAL A 602 46.72 9.65 -6.82
C VAL A 602 45.91 9.71 -8.12
N TYR A 603 46.57 9.49 -9.25
CA TYR A 603 45.90 9.22 -10.52
C TYR A 603 46.03 7.74 -10.86
N LEU A 604 44.92 7.11 -11.24
CA LEU A 604 44.81 5.70 -11.60
C LEU A 604 44.62 5.61 -13.13
N PRO A 605 45.64 5.20 -13.90
CA PRO A 605 45.50 4.92 -15.32
C PRO A 605 44.40 3.89 -15.65
N ALA A 606 44.12 3.74 -16.94
CA ALA A 606 43.28 2.64 -17.43
C ALA A 606 43.95 1.28 -17.13
N GLY A 607 43.20 0.36 -16.52
CA GLY A 607 43.62 -1.00 -16.20
C GLY A 607 42.74 -1.68 -15.16
N ASP A 608 43.01 -2.98 -14.99
CA ASP A 608 42.32 -3.88 -14.06
C ASP A 608 43.13 -4.01 -12.76
N TYR A 609 42.71 -3.29 -11.72
CA TYR A 609 43.35 -3.24 -10.41
C TYR A 609 42.88 -4.40 -9.53
N ARG A 610 43.80 -5.27 -9.12
CA ARG A 610 43.49 -6.43 -8.27
C ARG A 610 43.53 -6.05 -6.81
N THR A 611 42.38 -6.11 -6.14
CA THR A 611 42.21 -5.72 -4.74
C THR A 611 41.92 -6.91 -3.85
N THR A 612 42.44 -6.89 -2.63
CA THR A 612 42.35 -8.01 -1.67
C THR A 612 41.93 -7.59 -0.26
N ASP A 613 41.80 -6.28 -0.03
CA ASP A 613 41.51 -5.62 1.25
C ASP A 613 41.05 -4.18 0.95
N LYS A 614 40.62 -3.42 1.97
CA LYS A 614 40.32 -1.99 1.83
C LYS A 614 41.59 -1.14 1.73
N PHE A 615 41.57 -0.14 0.86
CA PHE A 615 42.58 0.93 0.84
C PHE A 615 42.40 1.85 2.05
N THR A 616 43.49 2.20 2.73
CA THR A 616 43.48 3.12 3.86
C THR A 616 43.82 4.54 3.42
N VAL A 617 42.91 5.48 3.65
CA VAL A 617 43.05 6.91 3.33
C VAL A 617 43.08 7.71 4.63
N THR A 618 44.21 8.36 4.93
CA THR A 618 44.48 8.99 6.24
C THR A 618 45.63 10.00 6.14
N GLY A 619 45.70 10.94 7.09
CA GLY A 619 46.75 11.93 7.29
C GLY A 619 46.43 13.32 6.75
N SER A 620 45.81 13.39 5.57
CA SER A 620 45.35 14.62 4.92
C SER A 620 44.34 14.30 3.83
N ALA A 621 43.55 15.29 3.39
CA ALA A 621 42.71 15.18 2.20
C ALA A 621 43.52 14.73 0.97
N VAL A 622 42.97 13.79 0.18
CA VAL A 622 43.58 13.33 -1.08
C VAL A 622 42.56 13.32 -2.22
N LYS A 623 43.03 13.50 -3.45
CA LYS A 623 42.27 13.22 -4.67
C LYS A 623 42.61 11.84 -5.20
N ILE A 624 41.63 10.99 -5.46
CA ILE A 624 41.81 9.70 -6.15
C ILE A 624 41.04 9.79 -7.47
N VAL A 625 41.76 9.90 -8.58
CA VAL A 625 41.17 10.17 -9.91
C VAL A 625 41.51 9.04 -10.86
N GLY A 626 40.51 8.35 -11.41
CA GLY A 626 40.68 7.34 -12.45
C GLY A 626 40.56 7.88 -13.87
N ALA A 627 40.74 6.98 -14.84
CA ALA A 627 40.64 7.26 -16.28
C ALA A 627 39.20 7.20 -16.82
N GLY A 628 38.19 7.09 -15.95
CA GLY A 628 36.78 6.83 -16.23
C GLY A 628 36.34 5.42 -15.80
N PRO A 629 35.07 5.21 -15.42
CA PRO A 629 34.60 3.94 -14.83
C PRO A 629 34.68 2.73 -15.77
N TRP A 630 34.71 2.94 -17.09
CA TRP A 630 34.96 1.88 -18.08
C TRP A 630 36.44 1.48 -18.21
N PHE A 631 37.35 2.28 -17.66
CA PHE A 631 38.79 2.19 -17.95
C PHE A 631 39.62 1.87 -16.72
N THR A 632 39.33 2.47 -15.57
CA THR A 632 39.97 2.16 -14.28
C THR A 632 39.01 1.28 -13.48
N ARG A 633 39.31 -0.02 -13.38
CA ARG A 633 38.41 -1.03 -12.80
C ARG A 633 39.08 -1.72 -11.62
N PHE A 634 38.59 -1.54 -10.41
CA PHE A 634 38.96 -2.36 -9.26
C PHE A 634 38.20 -3.68 -9.29
N LEU A 635 38.91 -4.78 -9.05
CA LEU A 635 38.38 -6.15 -9.13
C LEU A 635 38.74 -6.93 -7.87
N ALA A 636 37.72 -7.42 -7.16
CA ALA A 636 37.88 -8.40 -6.10
C ALA A 636 38.45 -9.74 -6.62
N PRO A 637 38.99 -10.61 -5.74
CA PRO A 637 39.62 -11.87 -6.15
C PRO A 637 38.57 -12.87 -6.66
N GLN A 638 38.62 -13.19 -7.95
CA GLN A 638 37.57 -13.98 -8.59
C GLN A 638 37.58 -15.48 -8.24
N ASP A 639 38.66 -15.96 -7.63
CA ASP A 639 38.81 -17.29 -7.03
C ASP A 639 38.31 -17.36 -5.57
N LYS A 640 37.80 -16.24 -5.04
CA LYS A 640 37.19 -16.14 -3.71
C LYS A 640 35.72 -15.70 -3.84
N LYS A 641 35.09 -15.54 -2.67
CA LYS A 641 33.72 -15.05 -2.50
C LYS A 641 33.69 -14.11 -1.30
N ASN A 642 32.88 -13.06 -1.38
CA ASN A 642 32.52 -12.16 -0.29
C ASN A 642 33.73 -11.51 0.44
N VAL A 643 34.74 -11.07 -0.31
CA VAL A 643 35.95 -10.41 0.23
C VAL A 643 35.68 -8.92 0.45
N ASP A 644 35.85 -8.46 1.70
CA ASP A 644 35.66 -7.04 2.05
C ASP A 644 36.76 -6.16 1.44
N VAL A 645 36.39 -5.39 0.43
CA VAL A 645 37.26 -4.52 -0.38
C VAL A 645 36.70 -3.09 -0.43
N GLY A 646 37.37 -2.16 -1.11
CA GLY A 646 36.94 -0.76 -1.21
C GLY A 646 37.88 0.19 -0.47
N PHE A 647 37.32 1.20 0.20
CA PHE A 647 38.05 2.25 0.89
C PHE A 647 37.63 2.36 2.36
N ARG A 648 38.61 2.65 3.21
CA ARG A 648 38.42 3.07 4.61
C ARG A 648 39.07 4.44 4.78
N ILE A 649 38.25 5.45 5.08
CA ILE A 649 38.67 6.84 5.23
C ILE A 649 38.67 7.20 6.71
N ASP A 650 39.81 7.74 7.18
CA ASP A 650 39.96 8.29 8.53
C ASP A 650 39.64 9.80 8.53
N SER A 651 39.20 10.33 9.67
CA SER A 651 38.81 11.74 9.82
C SER A 651 39.95 12.74 9.55
N SER A 652 41.21 12.32 9.68
CA SER A 652 42.37 13.13 9.25
C SER A 652 42.43 13.36 7.73
N ALA A 653 41.62 12.64 6.94
CA ALA A 653 41.49 12.78 5.49
C ALA A 653 40.10 13.31 5.04
N ASN A 654 39.35 13.98 5.93
CA ASN A 654 38.20 14.81 5.54
C ASN A 654 38.59 15.79 4.42
N GLY A 655 37.68 16.08 3.49
CA GLY A 655 37.99 16.82 2.25
C GLY A 655 38.51 15.97 1.09
N SER A 656 38.58 14.63 1.22
CA SER A 656 39.04 13.75 0.13
C SER A 656 38.00 13.60 -0.99
N SER A 657 38.49 13.36 -2.21
CA SER A 657 37.66 13.19 -3.41
C SER A 657 38.01 11.90 -4.15
N PHE A 658 37.01 11.21 -4.68
CA PHE A 658 37.10 9.93 -5.36
C PHE A 658 36.32 10.03 -6.67
N ALA A 659 36.98 9.88 -7.83
CA ALA A 659 36.29 10.07 -9.10
C ALA A 659 36.76 9.18 -10.25
N GLY A 660 35.82 8.80 -11.13
CA GLY A 660 36.11 8.26 -12.45
C GLY A 660 36.72 6.85 -12.47
N PHE A 661 36.21 5.92 -11.65
CA PHE A 661 36.63 4.52 -11.64
C PHE A 661 35.45 3.60 -11.29
N SER A 662 35.59 2.30 -11.53
CA SER A 662 34.61 1.30 -11.08
C SER A 662 35.17 0.33 -10.05
N TYR A 663 34.28 -0.36 -9.33
CA TYR A 663 34.59 -1.36 -8.33
C TYR A 663 33.66 -2.56 -8.51
N PHE A 664 34.19 -3.69 -8.98
CA PHE A 664 33.46 -4.96 -9.11
C PHE A 664 33.88 -5.89 -7.97
N GLY A 665 32.93 -6.22 -7.10
CA GLY A 665 33.13 -7.11 -5.96
C GLY A 665 33.12 -8.60 -6.34
N ASP A 666 33.01 -9.44 -5.31
CA ASP A 666 32.86 -10.90 -5.42
C ASP A 666 31.76 -11.44 -4.50
N TYR A 667 30.78 -10.60 -4.12
CA TYR A 667 29.68 -11.01 -3.24
C TYR A 667 28.59 -11.77 -4.00
N ASP A 668 28.22 -12.94 -3.48
CA ASP A 668 27.17 -13.82 -4.00
C ASP A 668 26.05 -14.06 -2.96
N THR A 669 26.11 -13.34 -1.84
CA THR A 669 25.08 -13.30 -0.80
C THR A 669 25.27 -12.05 0.07
N ARG A 670 24.22 -11.64 0.78
CA ARG A 670 24.27 -10.53 1.73
C ARG A 670 25.02 -10.93 3.00
N LEU A 671 25.98 -10.11 3.43
CA LEU A 671 26.65 -10.22 4.72
C LEU A 671 26.60 -8.87 5.45
N ASP A 672 25.74 -8.75 6.45
CA ASP A 672 25.57 -7.49 7.19
C ASP A 672 26.86 -7.09 7.94
N GLY A 673 27.32 -5.86 7.69
CA GLY A 673 28.48 -5.23 8.34
C GLY A 673 29.76 -5.18 7.50
N GLN A 674 29.92 -6.03 6.48
CA GLN A 674 31.05 -6.00 5.52
C GLN A 674 30.59 -5.71 4.10
N GLY A 675 31.51 -5.50 3.15
CA GLY A 675 31.18 -5.39 1.72
C GLY A 675 30.65 -4.03 1.27
N ARG A 676 30.88 -2.99 2.08
CA ARG A 676 30.58 -1.60 1.76
C ARG A 676 31.76 -0.99 1.01
N VAL A 677 31.63 -0.58 -0.25
CA VAL A 677 32.80 -0.04 -0.99
C VAL A 677 33.32 1.25 -0.34
N PHE A 678 32.43 2.13 0.09
CA PHE A 678 32.74 3.26 0.96
C PHE A 678 32.13 3.00 2.36
N ASP A 679 32.95 2.48 3.28
CA ASP A 679 32.61 2.36 4.70
C ASP A 679 33.03 3.64 5.43
N LEU A 680 32.09 4.58 5.58
CA LEU A 680 32.32 5.94 6.07
C LEU A 680 31.85 6.09 7.51
N ALA A 681 32.73 6.54 8.41
CA ALA A 681 32.39 6.75 9.82
C ALA A 681 33.08 7.98 10.41
N ASN A 682 32.32 8.96 10.91
CA ASN A 682 32.83 10.21 11.52
C ASN A 682 33.75 11.02 10.58
N VAL A 683 33.34 11.16 9.32
CA VAL A 683 34.09 11.86 8.26
C VAL A 683 33.25 13.01 7.68
N SER A 684 33.92 14.01 7.09
CA SER A 684 33.25 15.17 6.49
C SER A 684 33.87 15.63 5.18
N ASP A 685 33.08 16.39 4.43
CA ASP A 685 33.49 17.17 3.25
C ASP A 685 34.05 16.27 2.12
N LEU A 686 33.56 15.04 2.03
CA LEU A 686 33.99 14.06 1.02
C LEU A 686 33.23 14.25 -0.30
N SER A 687 33.83 13.85 -1.41
CA SER A 687 33.16 13.78 -2.72
C SER A 687 33.41 12.45 -3.44
N ILE A 688 32.36 11.87 -3.99
CA ILE A 688 32.36 10.64 -4.80
C ILE A 688 31.66 10.98 -6.12
N ASP A 689 32.38 10.97 -7.24
CA ASP A 689 31.86 11.43 -8.54
C ASP A 689 32.14 10.43 -9.66
N ASN A 690 31.13 10.09 -10.45
CA ASN A 690 31.27 9.21 -11.63
C ASN A 690 31.96 7.87 -11.27
N VAL A 691 31.49 7.25 -10.19
CA VAL A 691 31.93 5.94 -9.70
C VAL A 691 30.88 4.88 -10.03
N TRP A 692 31.31 3.67 -10.38
CA TRP A 692 30.41 2.55 -10.69
C TRP A 692 30.74 1.36 -9.79
N VAL A 693 29.79 0.88 -8.99
CA VAL A 693 29.96 -0.28 -8.10
C VAL A 693 28.99 -1.39 -8.47
N GLU A 694 29.51 -2.63 -8.53
CA GLU A 694 28.76 -3.87 -8.76
C GLU A 694 29.21 -4.99 -7.78
N HIS A 695 28.33 -5.97 -7.57
CA HIS A 695 28.60 -7.24 -6.86
C HIS A 695 29.23 -7.08 -5.47
N SER A 696 28.78 -6.06 -4.76
CA SER A 696 29.16 -5.70 -3.39
C SER A 696 27.91 -5.69 -2.50
N VAL A 697 28.05 -5.51 -1.18
CA VAL A 697 26.88 -5.42 -0.29
C VAL A 697 26.25 -4.03 -0.39
N VAL A 698 27.05 -2.97 -0.31
CA VAL A 698 26.60 -1.56 -0.40
C VAL A 698 27.62 -0.71 -1.15
N MET A 699 27.21 0.30 -1.92
CA MET A 699 28.14 1.28 -2.49
C MET A 699 28.64 2.25 -1.41
N VAL A 700 27.73 2.98 -0.76
CA VAL A 700 28.06 3.92 0.35
C VAL A 700 27.26 3.59 1.60
N TRP A 701 27.94 3.35 2.71
CA TRP A 701 27.34 3.32 4.05
C TRP A 701 27.98 4.38 4.92
N GLY A 702 27.21 5.39 5.32
CA GLY A 702 27.69 6.52 6.11
C GLY A 702 27.12 6.57 7.52
N THR A 703 27.99 6.46 8.53
CA THR A 703 27.65 6.62 9.95
C THR A 703 28.23 7.94 10.46
N ASN A 704 27.38 8.90 10.83
CA ASN A 704 27.79 10.25 11.26
C ASN A 704 28.70 10.95 10.22
N VAL A 705 28.16 11.16 9.02
CA VAL A 705 28.85 11.76 7.87
C VAL A 705 28.26 13.13 7.54
N HIS A 706 29.11 14.12 7.30
CA HIS A 706 28.69 15.50 7.05
C HIS A 706 29.23 16.06 5.73
N ASN A 707 28.41 16.81 5.00
CA ASN A 707 28.79 17.46 3.74
C ASN A 707 29.39 16.49 2.69
N LEU A 708 28.98 15.22 2.67
CA LEU A 708 29.30 14.28 1.60
C LEU A 708 28.55 14.70 0.33
N ALA A 709 29.25 14.78 -0.80
CA ALA A 709 28.65 14.78 -2.13
C ALA A 709 28.82 13.40 -2.77
N VAL A 710 27.74 12.77 -3.22
CA VAL A 710 27.77 11.63 -4.17
C VAL A 710 27.09 12.08 -5.45
N SER A 711 27.72 11.81 -6.61
CA SER A 711 27.15 12.24 -7.88
C SER A 711 27.56 11.43 -9.10
N ASN A 712 26.74 11.48 -10.15
CA ASN A 712 26.98 10.89 -11.47
C ASN A 712 27.30 9.39 -11.48
N SER A 713 26.93 8.68 -10.41
CA SER A 713 27.42 7.36 -10.07
C SER A 713 26.41 6.24 -10.37
N ARG A 714 26.87 4.99 -10.27
CA ARG A 714 26.11 3.78 -10.61
C ARG A 714 26.25 2.76 -9.47
N ALA A 715 25.16 2.44 -8.78
CA ALA A 715 25.12 1.42 -7.73
C ALA A 715 24.28 0.24 -8.20
N ARG A 716 24.90 -0.84 -8.69
CA ARG A 716 24.20 -1.92 -9.39
C ARG A 716 24.45 -3.30 -8.81
N ASP A 717 23.48 -4.19 -8.96
CA ASP A 717 23.61 -5.64 -8.68
C ASP A 717 24.24 -5.89 -7.30
N LEU A 718 23.64 -5.24 -6.29
CA LEU A 718 24.13 -5.18 -4.91
C LEU A 718 23.31 -6.11 -4.00
N MET A 719 23.95 -6.62 -2.94
CA MET A 719 23.31 -7.53 -1.99
C MET A 719 22.49 -6.83 -0.88
N ALA A 720 22.60 -5.50 -0.78
CA ALA A 720 21.79 -4.65 0.10
C ALA A 720 21.61 -3.27 -0.55
N ASP A 721 21.61 -2.20 0.27
CA ASP A 721 21.40 -0.81 -0.10
C ASP A 721 22.35 -0.30 -1.21
N GLY A 722 21.92 0.71 -1.98
CA GLY A 722 22.84 1.46 -2.83
C GLY A 722 23.65 2.46 -2.00
N ILE A 723 22.96 3.48 -1.50
CA ILE A 723 23.53 4.55 -0.64
C ILE A 723 22.66 4.66 0.61
N ASN A 724 23.24 4.42 1.79
CA ASN A 724 22.58 4.61 3.08
C ASN A 724 23.38 5.59 3.96
N LEU A 725 22.72 6.64 4.45
CA LEU A 725 23.30 7.60 5.39
C LEU A 725 22.53 7.56 6.72
N THR A 726 23.26 7.42 7.83
CA THR A 726 22.71 7.13 9.15
C THR A 726 23.47 7.80 10.30
N ASN A 727 22.94 7.69 11.52
CA ASN A 727 23.59 8.09 12.78
C ASN A 727 24.01 9.56 12.87
N GLY A 728 23.13 10.49 12.49
CA GLY A 728 23.38 11.93 12.57
C GLY A 728 24.00 12.52 11.31
N SER A 729 23.98 11.78 10.20
CA SER A 729 24.50 12.26 8.93
C SER A 729 23.66 13.46 8.44
N THR A 730 24.34 14.56 8.15
CA THR A 730 23.72 15.89 7.98
C THR A 730 24.39 16.70 6.88
N GLY A 731 23.62 17.48 6.11
CA GLY A 731 24.16 18.36 5.07
C GLY A 731 24.70 17.63 3.84
N ASN A 732 24.37 16.36 3.65
CA ASN A 732 24.86 15.55 2.54
C ASN A 732 24.01 15.75 1.28
N HIS A 733 24.62 15.58 0.12
CA HIS A 733 24.02 15.77 -1.20
C HIS A 733 24.28 14.52 -2.06
N VAL A 734 23.21 13.83 -2.45
CA VAL A 734 23.25 12.67 -3.34
C VAL A 734 22.51 13.07 -4.62
N VAL A 735 23.21 13.15 -5.76
CA VAL A 735 22.69 13.86 -6.93
C VAL A 735 23.09 13.26 -8.28
N ASN A 736 22.10 13.04 -9.14
CA ASN A 736 22.33 12.48 -10.48
C ASN A 736 22.91 11.06 -10.46
N ASP A 737 22.43 10.21 -9.54
CA ASP A 737 22.90 8.83 -9.35
C ASP A 737 21.86 7.81 -9.81
N GLU A 738 22.29 6.75 -10.50
CA GLU A 738 21.47 5.58 -10.80
C GLU A 738 21.79 4.43 -9.84
N ALA A 739 20.74 3.85 -9.26
CA ALA A 739 20.79 2.56 -8.59
C ALA A 739 19.92 1.53 -9.33
N ARG A 740 20.39 0.28 -9.43
CA ARG A 740 19.75 -0.77 -10.23
C ARG A 740 19.93 -2.15 -9.61
N SER A 741 18.88 -2.96 -9.52
CA SER A 741 18.98 -4.33 -8.96
C SER A 741 19.62 -4.37 -7.55
N THR A 742 19.26 -3.43 -6.67
CA THR A 742 19.73 -3.41 -5.27
C THR A 742 18.96 -4.43 -4.41
N GLY A 743 19.65 -4.99 -3.42
CA GLY A 743 19.16 -6.02 -2.50
C GLY A 743 18.59 -5.52 -1.19
N ASP A 744 18.54 -4.21 -1.03
CA ASP A 744 17.73 -3.49 -0.06
C ASP A 744 17.51 -2.07 -0.63
N ASP A 745 17.10 -1.12 0.21
CA ASP A 745 16.74 0.24 -0.19
C ASP A 745 17.79 0.92 -1.10
N SER A 746 17.43 1.25 -2.34
CA SER A 746 18.41 1.76 -3.31
C SER A 746 19.04 3.10 -2.86
N PHE A 747 18.22 4.01 -2.34
CA PHE A 747 18.65 5.24 -1.68
C PHE A 747 17.95 5.37 -0.32
N ALA A 748 18.72 5.36 0.77
CA ALA A 748 18.23 5.30 2.14
C ALA A 748 18.76 6.44 3.01
N LEU A 749 17.89 6.97 3.86
CA LEU A 749 18.24 7.89 4.93
C LEU A 749 17.67 7.39 6.26
N TRP A 750 18.53 6.99 7.19
CA TRP A 750 18.11 6.33 8.43
C TRP A 750 18.54 7.09 9.68
N ALA A 751 17.61 7.69 10.42
CA ALA A 751 17.92 8.53 11.56
C ALA A 751 18.24 7.75 12.85
N ALA A 752 18.96 6.63 12.75
CA ALA A 752 19.42 5.83 13.90
C ALA A 752 20.31 6.64 14.84
N THR A 753 20.50 6.19 16.08
CA THR A 753 21.23 6.93 17.14
C THR A 753 22.08 6.03 18.03
N ASP A 754 22.19 4.75 17.68
CA ASP A 754 22.87 3.68 18.40
C ASP A 754 24.41 3.77 18.29
N LEU A 755 24.94 4.07 17.11
CA LEU A 755 26.39 4.26 16.89
C LEU A 755 26.85 5.70 17.16
N HIS A 756 26.00 6.69 16.83
CA HIS A 756 26.22 8.09 17.15
C HIS A 756 24.88 8.82 17.38
N ASN A 757 24.78 9.56 18.48
CA ASN A 757 23.56 10.23 18.91
C ASN A 757 23.42 11.65 18.31
N GLY A 758 23.49 11.75 16.99
CA GLY A 758 23.30 13.00 16.24
C GLY A 758 21.87 13.20 15.74
N ASP A 759 21.62 14.35 15.12
CA ASP A 759 20.36 14.63 14.42
C ASP A 759 20.56 14.37 12.92
N GLN A 760 19.59 13.74 12.27
CA GLN A 760 19.64 13.41 10.84
C GLN A 760 18.86 14.48 10.05
N ARG A 761 19.55 15.51 9.54
CA ARG A 761 18.89 16.68 8.96
C ARG A 761 19.62 17.34 7.80
N ASP A 762 18.92 18.21 7.09
CA ASP A 762 19.45 19.06 6.01
C ASP A 762 20.12 18.26 4.87
N ASN A 763 19.72 17.00 4.65
CA ASN A 763 20.21 16.18 3.54
C ASN A 763 19.34 16.37 2.28
N LEU A 764 19.97 16.39 1.11
CA LEU A 764 19.32 16.53 -0.21
C LEU A 764 19.64 15.34 -1.11
N PHE A 765 18.60 14.70 -1.62
CA PHE A 765 18.65 13.58 -2.56
C PHE A 765 17.92 14.00 -3.83
N GLU A 766 18.60 14.23 -4.95
CA GLU A 766 17.95 14.78 -6.15
C GLU A 766 18.39 14.17 -7.48
N HIS A 767 17.51 14.18 -8.49
CA HIS A 767 17.78 13.56 -9.81
C HIS A 767 18.21 12.09 -9.69
N LEU A 768 17.42 11.26 -8.99
CA LEU A 768 17.77 9.88 -8.68
C LEU A 768 16.91 8.87 -9.44
N THR A 769 17.54 7.82 -9.95
CA THR A 769 16.83 6.72 -10.65
C THR A 769 17.10 5.40 -9.94
N ALA A 770 16.04 4.75 -9.44
CA ALA A 770 16.09 3.42 -8.84
C ALA A 770 15.28 2.42 -9.70
N LEU A 771 15.96 1.44 -10.31
CA LEU A 771 15.35 0.48 -11.24
C LEU A 771 15.48 -0.95 -10.74
N THR A 772 14.39 -1.72 -10.80
CA THR A 772 14.37 -3.17 -10.50
C THR A 772 14.97 -3.59 -9.13
N PRO A 773 14.82 -2.82 -8.01
CA PRO A 773 15.33 -3.29 -6.72
C PRO A 773 14.60 -4.58 -6.33
N TRP A 774 15.37 -5.64 -6.09
CA TRP A 774 14.83 -6.98 -5.90
C TRP A 774 14.32 -7.22 -4.47
N ARG A 775 14.63 -6.31 -3.54
CA ARG A 775 14.16 -6.29 -2.15
C ARG A 775 14.07 -4.84 -1.64
N ALA A 776 13.19 -4.63 -0.65
CA ALA A 776 12.90 -3.33 -0.05
C ALA A 776 12.47 -2.27 -1.10
N ALA A 777 12.87 -0.99 -0.95
CA ALA A 777 12.36 0.10 -1.78
C ALA A 777 13.39 0.73 -2.73
N GLY A 778 12.91 1.56 -3.66
CA GLY A 778 13.79 2.43 -4.46
C GLY A 778 14.31 3.62 -3.64
N VAL A 779 13.42 4.24 -2.85
CA VAL A 779 13.80 5.30 -1.90
C VAL A 779 13.18 5.02 -0.54
N ALA A 780 13.97 5.15 0.53
CA ALA A 780 13.48 5.02 1.89
C ALA A 780 13.97 6.14 2.81
N VAL A 781 13.06 6.70 3.61
CA VAL A 781 13.36 7.67 4.66
C VAL A 781 12.79 7.20 6.00
N TYR A 782 13.67 7.10 6.98
CA TYR A 782 13.39 6.57 8.31
C TYR A 782 13.70 7.61 9.40
N GLY A 783 12.69 8.39 9.80
CA GLY A 783 12.82 9.48 10.78
C GLY A 783 13.64 10.68 10.28
N GLY A 784 14.03 11.55 11.22
CA GLY A 784 14.79 12.77 10.93
C GLY A 784 13.92 13.96 10.51
N GLN A 785 14.53 15.07 10.15
CA GLN A 785 13.83 16.33 9.88
C GLN A 785 14.58 17.21 8.89
N ALA A 786 13.93 18.16 8.22
CA ALA A 786 14.56 19.06 7.24
C ALA A 786 15.28 18.34 6.08
N ASN A 787 14.91 17.09 5.76
CA ASN A 787 15.50 16.33 4.65
C ASN A 787 14.62 16.45 3.40
N SER A 788 15.22 16.52 2.22
CA SER A 788 14.51 16.70 0.94
C SER A 788 14.92 15.64 -0.08
N PHE A 789 13.92 15.08 -0.76
CA PHE A 789 14.09 14.20 -1.91
C PHE A 789 13.34 14.81 -3.10
N GLN A 790 13.98 14.97 -4.26
CA GLN A 790 13.32 15.56 -5.43
C GLN A 790 13.73 14.97 -6.78
N ASP A 791 12.86 15.09 -7.78
CA ASP A 791 13.13 14.69 -9.18
C ASP A 791 13.54 13.21 -9.31
N VAL A 792 12.77 12.31 -8.71
CA VAL A 792 13.10 10.88 -8.58
C VAL A 792 12.26 10.00 -9.52
N VAL A 793 12.89 8.98 -10.10
CA VAL A 793 12.21 7.86 -10.76
C VAL A 793 12.46 6.59 -9.97
N VAL A 794 11.40 5.89 -9.56
CA VAL A 794 11.46 4.51 -9.07
C VAL A 794 10.65 3.63 -10.00
N ALA A 795 11.23 2.56 -10.53
CA ALA A 795 10.52 1.60 -11.36
C ALA A 795 10.81 0.14 -11.00
N ASP A 796 9.78 -0.69 -11.17
CA ASP A 796 9.84 -2.15 -11.17
C ASP A 796 10.37 -2.79 -9.85
N THR A 797 10.02 -2.24 -8.68
CA THR A 797 10.37 -2.88 -7.40
C THR A 797 9.74 -4.27 -7.26
N LEU A 798 10.48 -5.25 -6.75
CA LEU A 798 10.06 -6.66 -6.79
C LEU A 798 9.25 -7.09 -5.57
N ALA A 799 9.82 -6.89 -4.38
CA ALA A 799 9.27 -7.43 -3.12
C ALA A 799 8.83 -6.35 -2.12
N GLY A 800 9.20 -5.09 -2.32
CA GLY A 800 8.83 -3.96 -1.44
C GLY A 800 8.22 -2.78 -2.20
N SER A 801 8.00 -1.68 -1.48
CA SER A 801 7.40 -0.45 -2.01
C SER A 801 8.29 0.30 -3.00
N GLY A 802 7.73 1.21 -3.80
CA GLY A 802 8.54 2.16 -4.57
C GLY A 802 9.25 3.15 -3.65
N VAL A 803 8.48 3.78 -2.76
CA VAL A 803 8.97 4.72 -1.74
C VAL A 803 8.48 4.28 -0.35
N THR A 804 9.39 4.28 0.62
CA THR A 804 9.10 4.02 2.04
C THR A 804 9.29 5.30 2.86
N ILE A 805 8.22 5.75 3.52
CA ILE A 805 8.28 6.81 4.54
C ILE A 805 7.85 6.16 5.85
N SER A 806 8.80 5.90 6.76
CA SER A 806 8.55 5.02 7.90
C SER A 806 9.17 5.55 9.19
N SER A 807 8.48 5.42 10.32
CA SER A 807 9.05 5.68 11.65
C SER A 807 9.43 4.38 12.39
N LEU A 808 9.71 3.30 11.65
CA LEU A 808 10.23 2.05 12.19
C LEU A 808 11.73 2.18 12.52
N ASN A 809 12.10 1.77 13.73
CA ASN A 809 13.45 1.90 14.28
C ASN A 809 14.32 0.63 14.14
N PHE A 810 13.75 -0.45 13.60
CA PHE A 810 14.41 -1.76 13.40
C PHE A 810 15.05 -2.37 14.67
N GLY A 811 14.53 -2.01 15.86
CA GLY A 811 15.04 -2.52 17.14
C GLY A 811 16.23 -1.75 17.73
N VAL A 812 16.69 -0.68 17.07
CA VAL A 812 17.69 0.26 17.60
C VAL A 812 17.04 1.62 17.93
N THR A 813 17.74 2.51 18.62
CA THR A 813 17.22 3.84 18.92
C THR A 813 17.26 4.74 17.68
N MET A 814 16.19 5.47 17.39
CA MET A 814 16.06 6.35 16.21
C MET A 814 15.48 7.71 16.60
N ARG A 815 15.76 8.76 15.82
CA ARG A 815 15.05 10.04 15.90
C ARG A 815 13.65 9.92 15.31
N ASP A 816 12.72 10.66 15.90
CA ASP A 816 11.39 10.91 15.35
C ASP A 816 11.44 11.67 14.02
N PHE A 817 10.30 11.76 13.32
CA PHE A 817 10.13 12.76 12.28
C PHE A 817 9.85 14.16 12.88
N GLY A 818 10.41 15.20 12.25
CA GLY A 818 10.18 16.60 12.58
C GLY A 818 10.92 17.10 13.85
N PRO A 819 10.61 18.32 14.35
CA PRO A 819 9.55 19.21 13.88
C PRO A 819 9.76 19.86 12.50
N ASP A 820 10.99 19.98 12.00
CA ASP A 820 11.23 20.54 10.66
C ASP A 820 10.77 19.56 9.56
N THR A 821 10.15 20.07 8.50
CA THR A 821 9.53 19.24 7.45
C THR A 821 10.52 18.30 6.74
N THR A 822 10.13 17.04 6.55
CA THR A 822 10.75 16.15 5.53
C THR A 822 9.90 16.23 4.26
N ALA A 823 10.53 16.57 3.14
CA ALA A 823 9.88 16.85 1.86
C ALA A 823 10.25 15.80 0.80
N LEU A 824 9.25 15.34 0.04
CA LEU A 824 9.40 14.53 -1.15
C LEU A 824 8.68 15.22 -2.31
N HIS A 825 9.37 15.49 -3.42
CA HIS A 825 8.84 16.31 -4.52
C HIS A 825 9.14 15.71 -5.90
N ASN A 826 8.20 15.80 -6.85
CA ASN A 826 8.40 15.43 -8.25
C ASN A 826 8.88 13.97 -8.46
N PHE A 827 8.06 12.99 -8.04
CA PHE A 827 8.37 11.55 -8.14
C PHE A 827 7.56 10.85 -9.24
N SER A 828 8.21 10.07 -10.10
CA SER A 828 7.58 8.97 -10.86
C SER A 828 7.78 7.64 -10.12
N VAL A 829 6.69 6.94 -9.81
CA VAL A 829 6.71 5.62 -9.17
C VAL A 829 5.93 4.63 -10.03
N VAL A 830 6.66 3.85 -10.83
CA VAL A 830 6.14 3.06 -11.94
C VAL A 830 6.25 1.58 -11.62
N ARG A 831 5.17 0.81 -11.85
CA ARG A 831 5.15 -0.66 -11.71
C ARG A 831 5.72 -1.18 -10.38
N SER A 832 5.56 -0.41 -9.32
CA SER A 832 6.22 -0.63 -8.02
C SER A 832 5.22 -1.11 -6.95
N GLY A 833 5.76 -1.64 -5.86
CA GLY A 833 5.05 -2.45 -4.89
C GLY A 833 5.34 -3.94 -5.09
N GLY A 834 5.17 -4.73 -4.05
CA GLY A 834 5.53 -6.15 -4.02
C GLY A 834 4.96 -6.85 -2.79
N HIS A 835 5.41 -8.06 -2.49
CA HIS A 835 4.97 -8.77 -1.28
C HIS A 835 6.17 -9.26 -0.46
N PHE A 836 6.04 -9.17 0.86
CA PHE A 836 7.08 -9.45 1.84
C PHE A 836 6.41 -9.87 3.16
N TRP A 837 7.18 -10.36 4.14
CA TRP A 837 6.67 -10.79 5.45
C TRP A 837 5.43 -11.72 5.35
N GLY A 838 5.48 -12.68 4.43
CA GLY A 838 4.41 -13.67 4.22
C GLY A 838 3.21 -13.11 3.46
N ALA A 839 2.15 -12.71 4.18
CA ALA A 839 0.88 -12.30 3.59
C ALA A 839 0.72 -10.77 3.46
N GLN A 840 1.79 -9.99 3.65
CA GLN A 840 1.75 -8.53 3.51
C GLN A 840 2.07 -8.10 2.07
N THR A 841 1.39 -7.04 1.65
CA THR A 841 1.50 -6.42 0.32
C THR A 841 1.96 -4.99 0.48
N PHE A 842 2.86 -4.55 -0.38
CA PHE A 842 3.48 -3.23 -0.36
C PHE A 842 2.96 -2.39 -1.54
N PRO A 843 2.64 -1.11 -1.30
CA PRO A 843 2.16 -0.17 -2.30
C PRO A 843 3.30 0.42 -3.14
N ALA A 844 2.98 1.29 -4.09
CA ALA A 844 3.97 2.20 -4.65
C ALA A 844 4.56 3.17 -3.58
N ILE A 845 3.76 3.73 -2.67
CA ILE A 845 4.25 4.54 -1.53
C ILE A 845 3.69 4.04 -0.21
N TRP A 846 4.59 3.61 0.70
CA TRP A 846 4.25 3.12 2.03
C TRP A 846 4.47 4.22 3.08
N VAL A 847 3.40 4.60 3.77
CA VAL A 847 3.39 5.59 4.85
C VAL A 847 3.15 4.85 6.17
N PHE A 848 4.23 4.56 6.90
CA PHE A 848 4.20 3.70 8.08
C PHE A 848 4.57 4.45 9.36
N SER A 849 3.58 4.75 10.18
CA SER A 849 3.81 5.25 11.55
C SER A 849 4.00 4.08 12.50
N ALA A 850 5.22 3.85 12.94
CA ALA A 850 5.61 2.67 13.71
C ALA A 850 6.14 3.04 15.11
N THR A 851 7.37 2.65 15.43
CA THR A 851 7.98 2.74 16.78
C THR A 851 8.35 4.15 17.23
N ASN A 852 8.45 5.10 16.31
CA ASN A 852 8.77 6.50 16.55
C ASN A 852 7.65 7.43 16.05
N LYS A 853 7.66 8.70 16.47
CA LYS A 853 6.63 9.66 16.09
C LYS A 853 6.68 9.99 14.59
N PHE A 854 5.52 10.00 13.94
CA PHE A 854 5.34 10.31 12.52
C PHE A 854 4.60 11.64 12.33
N GLN A 855 5.28 12.65 11.79
CA GLN A 855 4.74 14.01 11.60
C GLN A 855 5.58 14.82 10.60
N ALA A 856 5.14 16.03 10.25
CA ALA A 856 5.87 16.99 9.43
C ALA A 856 6.33 16.44 8.07
N ILE A 857 5.49 15.63 7.43
CA ILE A 857 5.75 15.06 6.11
C ILE A 857 5.03 15.88 5.04
N ARG A 858 5.73 16.21 3.95
CA ARG A 858 5.16 16.85 2.76
C ARG A 858 5.56 16.09 1.51
N VAL A 859 4.58 15.64 0.75
CA VAL A 859 4.78 14.91 -0.50
C VAL A 859 4.09 15.68 -1.63
N SER A 860 4.75 15.90 -2.77
CA SER A 860 4.17 16.72 -3.84
C SER A 860 4.59 16.34 -5.25
N ASP A 861 3.72 16.60 -6.23
CA ASP A 861 3.92 16.31 -7.65
C ASP A 861 4.36 14.85 -7.88
N VAL A 862 3.54 13.90 -7.41
CA VAL A 862 3.84 12.47 -7.46
C VAL A 862 2.93 11.76 -8.46
N ASP A 863 3.48 10.86 -9.25
CA ASP A 863 2.73 10.06 -10.20
C ASP A 863 3.00 8.58 -9.99
N ILE A 864 1.94 7.87 -9.66
CA ILE A 864 1.95 6.43 -9.46
C ILE A 864 1.28 5.79 -10.66
N VAL A 865 1.99 4.89 -11.34
CA VAL A 865 1.55 4.24 -12.58
C VAL A 865 1.68 2.74 -12.45
N ASP A 866 0.57 2.03 -12.63
CA ASP A 866 0.49 0.56 -12.65
C ASP A 866 1.09 -0.14 -11.40
N PRO A 867 0.80 0.32 -10.17
CA PRO A 867 1.37 -0.25 -8.95
C PRO A 867 0.94 -1.71 -8.76
N THR A 868 1.86 -2.58 -8.30
CA THR A 868 1.64 -4.04 -8.21
C THR A 868 0.40 -4.42 -7.41
N TYR A 869 0.09 -3.67 -6.35
CA TYR A 869 -1.09 -3.90 -5.51
C TYR A 869 -1.88 -2.64 -5.19
N SER A 870 -1.22 -1.55 -4.74
CA SER A 870 -1.92 -0.32 -4.35
C SER A 870 -1.04 0.92 -4.52
N GLY A 871 -1.66 2.08 -4.67
CA GLY A 871 -0.95 3.34 -4.88
C GLY A 871 -0.25 3.84 -3.62
N ILE A 872 -1.02 4.32 -2.65
CA ILE A 872 -0.50 4.79 -1.35
C ILE A 872 -1.16 4.00 -0.22
N MET A 873 -0.35 3.33 0.61
CA MET A 873 -0.82 2.62 1.80
C MET A 873 -0.42 3.36 3.07
N PHE A 874 -1.41 3.67 3.92
CA PHE A 874 -1.23 4.19 5.26
C PHE A 874 -1.33 3.04 6.27
N GLN A 875 -0.37 2.95 7.17
CA GLN A 875 -0.28 1.89 8.18
C GLN A 875 0.19 2.46 9.52
N THR A 876 -0.28 1.84 10.61
CA THR A 876 0.15 2.17 11.97
C THR A 876 0.52 0.89 12.70
N ASP A 877 1.64 0.88 13.42
CA ASP A 877 2.05 -0.24 14.27
C ASP A 877 1.26 -0.29 15.58
N TYR A 878 0.96 -1.51 16.05
CA TYR A 878 0.23 -1.78 17.27
C TYR A 878 1.05 -2.64 18.23
N VAL A 879 1.31 -2.11 19.42
CA VAL A 879 2.00 -2.82 20.50
C VAL A 879 0.99 -3.14 21.60
N ASN A 880 0.83 -4.42 21.94
CA ASN A 880 -0.14 -4.91 22.93
C ASN A 880 -1.59 -4.44 22.65
N GLY A 881 -1.98 -4.37 21.38
CA GLY A 881 -3.32 -3.93 20.96
C GLY A 881 -3.57 -2.42 21.08
N GLN A 882 -2.53 -1.61 21.25
CA GLN A 882 -2.61 -0.14 21.22
C GLN A 882 -1.74 0.39 20.07
N ALA A 883 -2.27 1.34 19.29
CA ALA A 883 -1.51 2.03 18.26
C ALA A 883 -0.33 2.79 18.88
N ALA A 884 0.86 2.66 18.30
CA ALA A 884 2.09 3.26 18.81
C ALA A 884 2.08 4.80 18.67
N TYR A 885 2.02 5.29 17.43
CA TYR A 885 1.89 6.71 17.11
C TYR A 885 0.93 6.92 15.93
N PRO A 886 0.08 7.97 15.94
CA PRO A 886 -0.71 8.34 14.78
C PRO A 886 0.17 8.99 13.70
N ILE A 887 -0.22 8.81 12.43
CA ILE A 887 0.24 9.67 11.33
C ILE A 887 -0.37 11.06 11.56
N ALA A 888 0.47 12.04 11.88
CA ALA A 888 0.07 13.43 12.07
C ALA A 888 0.70 14.32 10.99
N ASP A 889 0.20 15.55 10.83
CA ASP A 889 0.86 16.63 10.07
C ASP A 889 1.50 16.17 8.75
N THR A 890 0.68 15.50 7.92
CA THR A 890 1.09 14.85 6.67
C THR A 890 0.20 15.34 5.55
N GLU A 891 0.78 15.97 4.54
CA GLU A 891 0.06 16.51 3.37
C GLU A 891 0.67 15.97 2.06
N PHE A 892 -0.21 15.71 1.10
CA PHE A 892 0.10 15.28 -0.26
C PHE A 892 -0.49 16.29 -1.25
N ASP A 893 0.27 16.78 -2.23
CA ASP A 893 -0.14 17.85 -3.13
C ASP A 893 0.12 17.48 -4.61
N ARG A 894 -0.86 17.63 -5.50
CA ARG A 894 -0.80 17.26 -6.94
C ARG A 894 -0.36 15.81 -7.19
N VAL A 895 -0.99 14.85 -6.51
CA VAL A 895 -0.73 13.41 -6.71
C VAL A 895 -1.62 12.83 -7.79
N THR A 896 -1.04 12.05 -8.71
CA THR A 896 -1.75 11.17 -9.65
C THR A 896 -1.56 9.71 -9.23
N ILE A 897 -2.64 8.93 -9.21
CA ILE A 897 -2.57 7.46 -9.06
C ILE A 897 -3.39 6.81 -10.17
N SER A 898 -2.73 5.95 -10.94
CA SER A 898 -3.31 5.28 -12.09
C SER A 898 -2.91 3.82 -12.21
N GLY A 899 -3.82 3.00 -12.73
CA GLY A 899 -3.55 1.58 -13.00
C GLY A 899 -3.49 0.69 -11.76
N ALA A 900 -4.04 1.09 -10.61
CA ALA A 900 -4.11 0.19 -9.45
C ALA A 900 -5.21 -0.85 -9.68
N HIS A 901 -4.88 -1.91 -10.42
CA HIS A 901 -5.80 -2.99 -10.79
C HIS A 901 -5.81 -4.14 -9.76
N LEU A 902 -6.80 -5.02 -9.86
CA LEU A 902 -6.78 -6.28 -9.11
C LEU A 902 -5.67 -7.18 -9.65
N SER A 903 -4.77 -7.64 -8.77
CA SER A 903 -3.53 -8.35 -9.17
C SER A 903 -3.75 -9.70 -9.86
N GLY A 904 -4.92 -10.33 -9.69
CA GLY A 904 -5.23 -11.65 -10.25
C GLY A 904 -4.52 -12.83 -9.58
N ASP A 905 -3.72 -12.58 -8.54
CA ASP A 905 -2.91 -13.55 -7.82
C ASP A 905 -3.45 -13.88 -6.41
N ALA A 906 -2.64 -14.54 -5.58
CA ALA A 906 -3.00 -14.91 -4.21
C ALA A 906 -3.26 -13.71 -3.27
N PHE A 907 -2.80 -12.51 -3.66
CA PHE A 907 -2.91 -11.28 -2.88
C PHE A 907 -4.03 -10.35 -3.37
N GLN A 908 -4.86 -10.78 -4.32
CA GLN A 908 -5.91 -9.97 -4.95
C GLN A 908 -6.81 -9.22 -3.94
N ALA A 909 -7.11 -9.81 -2.79
CA ALA A 909 -7.91 -9.20 -1.72
C ALA A 909 -7.27 -7.97 -1.04
N LYS A 910 -5.97 -7.76 -1.25
CA LYS A 910 -5.15 -6.62 -0.78
C LYS A 910 -4.66 -5.73 -1.94
N SER A 911 -5.33 -5.82 -3.10
CA SER A 911 -4.93 -5.14 -4.35
C SER A 911 -6.04 -4.27 -4.94
N GLY A 912 -5.69 -3.45 -5.92
CA GLY A 912 -6.63 -2.62 -6.67
C GLY A 912 -6.94 -1.26 -6.06
N PHE A 913 -6.21 -0.85 -5.02
CA PHE A 913 -6.52 0.35 -4.24
C PHE A 913 -5.67 1.55 -4.65
N GLY A 914 -6.30 2.67 -5.03
CA GLY A 914 -5.58 3.94 -5.24
C GLY A 914 -4.97 4.45 -3.94
N LEU A 915 -5.82 4.76 -2.96
CA LEU A 915 -5.45 5.02 -1.56
C LEU A 915 -5.96 3.89 -0.66
N TRP A 916 -5.13 3.41 0.26
CA TRP A 916 -5.50 2.37 1.22
C TRP A 916 -5.11 2.76 2.66
N ALA A 917 -6.10 2.97 3.52
CA ALA A 917 -5.89 2.94 4.96
C ALA A 917 -5.96 1.48 5.42
N ASN A 918 -4.80 0.85 5.62
CA ASN A 918 -4.72 -0.59 5.87
C ASN A 918 -5.44 -0.95 7.18
N GLU A 919 -6.49 -1.76 7.08
CA GLU A 919 -7.34 -2.11 8.21
C GLU A 919 -6.76 -3.20 9.12
N LEU A 920 -5.91 -4.07 8.57
CA LEU A 920 -5.26 -5.17 9.28
C LEU A 920 -4.10 -5.73 8.44
N PRO A 921 -2.85 -5.27 8.64
CA PRO A 921 -1.69 -5.78 7.93
C PRO A 921 -1.50 -7.30 8.13
N GLU A 922 -1.53 -7.72 9.40
CA GLU A 922 -1.32 -9.09 9.88
C GLU A 922 -1.97 -9.32 11.26
N PRO A 923 -2.10 -10.56 11.76
CA PRO A 923 -2.70 -10.83 13.06
C PRO A 923 -1.97 -10.16 14.24
N GLY A 924 -2.73 -9.48 15.11
CA GLY A 924 -2.19 -8.72 16.25
C GLY A 924 -1.94 -7.24 15.97
N GLN A 925 -1.89 -6.85 14.69
CA GLN A 925 -1.90 -5.45 14.26
C GLN A 925 -3.32 -4.86 14.24
N GLY A 926 -3.45 -3.58 13.92
CA GLY A 926 -4.73 -2.87 13.82
C GLY A 926 -4.80 -1.91 12.63
N PRO A 927 -5.90 -1.15 12.50
CA PRO A 927 -6.10 -0.22 11.39
C PRO A 927 -5.20 1.02 11.50
N ALA A 928 -4.91 1.68 10.38
CA ALA A 928 -4.21 2.96 10.38
C ALA A 928 -4.84 3.99 11.36
N VAL A 929 -4.02 4.85 11.97
CA VAL A 929 -4.46 5.87 12.94
C VAL A 929 -3.88 7.24 12.59
N GLY A 930 -4.72 8.28 12.66
CA GLY A 930 -4.31 9.67 12.41
C GLY A 930 -5.01 10.29 11.20
N SER A 931 -4.32 11.15 10.47
CA SER A 931 -4.89 11.82 9.29
C SER A 931 -3.87 12.28 8.27
N VAL A 932 -4.31 12.32 7.01
CA VAL A 932 -3.60 12.88 5.86
C VAL A 932 -4.51 13.85 5.12
N THR A 933 -3.95 14.92 4.55
CA THR A 933 -4.66 15.82 3.63
C THR A 933 -4.08 15.72 2.24
N PHE A 934 -4.95 15.61 1.24
CA PHE A 934 -4.61 15.65 -0.19
C PHE A 934 -5.14 16.93 -0.81
N HIS A 935 -4.30 17.65 -1.55
CA HIS A 935 -4.69 18.77 -2.41
C HIS A 935 -4.48 18.37 -3.87
N GLY A 936 -5.50 18.56 -4.72
CA GLY A 936 -5.35 18.29 -6.17
C GLY A 936 -5.05 16.82 -6.53
N LEU A 937 -5.59 15.87 -5.76
CA LEU A 937 -5.48 14.44 -6.03
C LEU A 937 -6.25 14.03 -7.29
N ARG A 938 -5.59 13.26 -8.16
CA ARG A 938 -6.16 12.65 -9.37
C ARG A 938 -6.07 11.13 -9.28
N LEU A 939 -7.22 10.47 -9.29
CA LEU A 939 -7.33 9.01 -9.35
C LEU A 939 -7.98 8.63 -10.68
N CYS A 940 -7.44 7.63 -11.39
CA CYS A 940 -8.04 7.14 -12.63
C CYS A 940 -7.60 5.71 -12.95
N ASP A 941 -8.51 4.89 -13.49
CA ASP A 941 -8.21 3.49 -13.86
C ASP A 941 -7.69 2.64 -12.69
N ASN A 942 -8.29 2.81 -11.51
CA ASN A 942 -8.09 1.95 -10.34
C ASN A 942 -9.31 1.05 -10.15
N ALA A 943 -9.14 -0.15 -9.60
CA ALA A 943 -10.28 -1.03 -9.30
C ALA A 943 -11.13 -0.49 -8.12
N GLN A 944 -10.49 0.19 -7.17
CA GLN A 944 -11.12 0.99 -6.12
C GLN A 944 -10.25 2.20 -5.79
N ASP A 945 -10.76 3.40 -6.01
CA ASP A 945 -10.02 4.66 -5.79
C ASP A 945 -9.57 4.87 -4.34
N VAL A 946 -10.47 4.67 -3.37
CA VAL A 946 -10.17 4.83 -1.93
C VAL A 946 -10.74 3.67 -1.13
N LYS A 947 -9.86 3.00 -0.38
CA LYS A 947 -10.15 1.92 0.57
C LYS A 947 -9.83 2.43 1.98
N ASN A 948 -10.85 2.88 2.70
CA ASN A 948 -10.77 3.20 4.13
C ASN A 948 -12.02 2.66 4.83
N THR A 949 -11.84 1.66 5.68
CA THR A 949 -12.92 0.96 6.41
C THR A 949 -12.91 1.27 7.91
N THR A 950 -12.02 2.15 8.38
CA THR A 950 -11.86 2.52 9.79
C THR A 950 -12.31 3.96 10.07
N ALA A 951 -12.72 4.21 11.31
CA ALA A 951 -12.92 5.58 11.84
C ALA A 951 -11.64 6.18 12.45
N THR A 952 -10.57 5.40 12.61
CA THR A 952 -9.30 5.83 13.24
C THR A 952 -8.39 6.62 12.30
N PHE A 953 -8.59 6.52 10.98
CA PHE A 953 -7.82 7.23 9.96
C PHE A 953 -8.69 8.16 9.12
N LYS A 954 -8.28 9.42 8.97
CA LYS A 954 -8.99 10.42 8.15
C LYS A 954 -8.17 10.80 6.91
N ILE A 955 -8.73 10.52 5.73
CA ILE A 955 -8.23 11.04 4.46
C ILE A 955 -9.06 12.27 4.11
N ASN A 956 -8.46 13.46 4.16
CA ASN A 956 -9.05 14.69 3.62
C ASN A 956 -8.66 14.81 2.14
N ILE A 957 -9.59 15.20 1.27
CA ILE A 957 -9.32 15.48 -0.14
C ILE A 957 -9.93 16.86 -0.42
N GLU A 958 -9.11 17.78 -0.93
CA GLU A 958 -9.43 19.20 -1.15
C GLU A 958 -9.20 19.63 -2.63
#